data_AF-A0A2D6HAZ0-F1
#
_entry.id   AF-A0A2D6HAZ0-F1
#
_cell.length_a   1.000
_cell.length_b   1.000
_cell.length_c   1.000
_cell.angle_alpha   90.00
_cell.angle_beta   90.00
_cell.angle_gamma   90.00
#
_symmetry.space_group_name_H-M   'P 1'
#
loop_
_entity.id
_entity.type
_entity.pdbx_description
1 polymer ?
#
loop_
_entity_poly.entity_id
_entity_poly.type
_entity_poly.pdbx_seq_one_letter_code
_entity_poly.pdbx_strand_id
1 'polypeptide(L)'
;MCLDPRQRPARPPLKSPQRSETPMRMRIAVAAMLAALSFQAPASQGPAQTQQPVITVGGRSYATWQSYVQSPLFKQNSMHCITPSRNPTINPSTGFNFSPSDCAYYSTNPNPIYDPTVVYTIQVVVHVIEHTNGQGAISNAMVQSQIAVLNEDFRALAGSNGAPGTDVMIQFELATQDPQGNATNGITTSVNNQWYNDNGSYWNSLAWDTNRYLNFYTNSCGGYLGYVPDLPQGGIVGNNSDRVVILWSAFGRNAPIGPPYNLGRTATHEVGHYLGLWHTFDNGCGSASACYNSGDLICDTNRESQPTYGCPGNKAGCSSPDPIHNYMDYSDDSCMWEFTFEQTNRMRCTLENYRPDVYGGSGPPPPPPPPGDVASINIDVGANGVFPAPASSFGGAAAQPGTWNEVSGTANNVSLDQLDGSDSGATISVSGGNGNFASNNSATTGDVQRLMDDIQDADTSTWTISGLGNGSYAVYVYAWAPDDPTSFSTNVTVVGGSSGTQSCGGADWGGSWVHGAHYVSDEVSVSNGSITIQVAPNGSTPSSVNGFQVVELGGGSVGTAFCFGTNSACPCGNGGASGEGCENSTGSGATLSGGGSTSAGADDLSFFAGNLLASQPALLFAGTASLNGGNGVSFGDGLRCAGGTVTRLGVQVPDGGGQASWGPGLGNAGGWSNGDTRYFQAWYRNPQGGPCGTGFNLSQGLSVSFTP
;
A
#
# COMPACT_ATOMS: atom_id res chain seq x y z
N MET A 1 -21.90 -40.66 -9.09
CA MET A 1 -22.76 -41.78 -9.52
C MET A 1 -23.98 -41.82 -8.61
N CYS A 2 -25.17 -41.61 -9.16
CA CYS A 2 -26.44 -41.80 -8.47
C CYS A 2 -26.58 -43.26 -8.00
N LEU A 3 -27.02 -43.50 -6.76
CA LEU A 3 -27.58 -44.79 -6.35
C LEU A 3 -28.80 -44.61 -5.42
N ASP A 4 -29.97 -44.85 -6.02
CA ASP A 4 -31.15 -45.60 -5.59
C ASP A 4 -31.43 -45.84 -4.07
N PRO A 5 -32.58 -45.37 -3.52
CA PRO A 5 -33.03 -45.68 -2.18
C PRO A 5 -34.10 -46.79 -2.18
N ARG A 6 -33.69 -48.05 -2.33
CA ARG A 6 -34.46 -49.20 -1.83
C ARG A 6 -33.53 -50.27 -1.30
N GLN A 7 -33.31 -50.27 0.01
CA GLN A 7 -33.38 -51.47 0.88
C GLN A 7 -33.05 -51.13 2.33
N ARG A 8 -34.04 -51.30 3.23
CA ARG A 8 -33.81 -51.55 4.67
C ARG A 8 -33.56 -53.04 4.86
N PRO A 9 -32.74 -53.44 5.85
CA PRO A 9 -33.30 -54.16 7.01
C PRO A 9 -32.60 -53.80 8.34
N ALA A 10 -33.34 -53.45 9.40
CA ALA A 10 -33.78 -54.30 10.53
C ALA A 10 -32.75 -54.48 11.69
N ARG A 11 -33.09 -53.92 12.87
CA ARG A 11 -32.52 -54.19 14.21
C ARG A 11 -32.81 -55.64 14.65
N PRO A 12 -32.00 -56.31 15.50
CA PRO A 12 -32.15 -56.19 16.99
C PRO A 12 -30.83 -56.53 17.78
N PRO A 13 -30.82 -56.87 19.10
CA PRO A 13 -30.84 -55.95 20.25
C PRO A 13 -29.68 -56.16 21.28
N LEU A 14 -29.71 -55.31 22.33
CA LEU A 14 -28.90 -55.26 23.55
C LEU A 14 -28.53 -56.59 24.23
N LYS A 15 -27.31 -56.64 24.81
CA LYS A 15 -26.99 -57.28 26.10
C LYS A 15 -25.65 -56.77 26.67
N SER A 16 -25.70 -56.25 27.89
CA SER A 16 -24.60 -56.16 28.87
C SER A 16 -24.95 -57.10 30.05
N PRO A 17 -24.22 -57.17 31.18
CA PRO A 17 -22.82 -56.83 31.52
C PRO A 17 -22.10 -57.99 32.26
N GLN A 18 -20.79 -57.90 32.58
CA GLN A 18 -20.28 -58.35 33.90
C GLN A 18 -18.87 -57.81 34.23
N ARG A 19 -18.65 -57.66 35.56
CA ARG A 19 -17.64 -56.89 36.31
C ARG A 19 -16.33 -57.64 36.60
N SER A 20 -15.29 -56.86 36.98
CA SER A 20 -14.47 -56.89 38.22
C SER A 20 -12.97 -56.87 37.92
N GLU A 21 -12.24 -55.77 38.19
CA GLU A 21 -11.57 -55.39 39.45
C GLU A 21 -10.03 -55.31 39.24
N THR A 22 -9.48 -54.18 39.67
CA THR A 22 -8.09 -53.63 39.69
C THR A 22 -7.07 -54.43 40.55
N PRO A 23 -5.73 -54.13 40.63
CA PRO A 23 -5.06 -52.83 40.44
C PRO A 23 -3.66 -52.75 39.75
N MET A 24 -3.45 -51.59 39.12
CA MET A 24 -2.26 -50.71 39.16
C MET A 24 -0.84 -51.32 39.19
N ARG A 25 -0.14 -51.27 38.05
CA ARG A 25 1.30 -50.91 38.00
C ARG A 25 1.59 -49.97 36.83
N MET A 26 2.11 -48.82 37.21
CA MET A 26 2.56 -47.69 36.43
C MET A 26 3.63 -48.10 35.40
N ARG A 27 3.33 -47.92 34.10
CA ARG A 27 4.32 -47.74 33.04
C ARG A 27 3.77 -46.67 32.09
N ILE A 28 4.40 -45.51 32.12
CA ILE A 28 4.17 -44.41 31.19
C ILE A 28 4.62 -44.91 29.81
N ALA A 29 3.67 -45.13 28.91
CA ALA A 29 3.90 -45.24 27.47
C ALA A 29 3.05 -44.15 26.83
N VAL A 30 3.71 -43.06 26.42
CA VAL A 30 3.11 -42.02 25.59
C VAL A 30 2.89 -42.64 24.21
N ALA A 31 1.67 -43.09 23.94
CA ALA A 31 1.22 -43.41 22.59
C ALA A 31 0.37 -42.25 22.11
N ALA A 32 1.01 -41.31 21.40
CA ALA A 32 0.33 -40.29 20.63
C ALA A 32 -0.41 -40.98 19.46
N MET A 33 -1.72 -41.20 19.60
CA MET A 33 -2.60 -41.41 18.45
C MET A 33 -3.03 -40.04 17.94
N LEU A 34 -2.21 -39.42 17.09
CA LEU A 34 -2.72 -38.45 16.11
C LEU A 34 -3.49 -39.25 15.05
N ALA A 35 -4.79 -39.41 15.25
CA ALA A 35 -5.69 -39.66 14.13
C ALA A 35 -6.08 -38.29 13.56
N ALA A 36 -5.19 -37.71 12.75
CA ALA A 36 -5.58 -36.66 11.83
C ALA A 36 -6.54 -37.29 10.81
N LEU A 37 -7.84 -37.10 11.02
CA LEU A 37 -8.84 -37.33 9.99
C LEU A 37 -8.62 -36.22 8.94
N SER A 38 -7.73 -36.51 7.99
CA SER A 38 -7.67 -35.77 6.74
C SER A 38 -9.02 -35.93 6.05
N PHE A 39 -9.88 -34.91 6.12
CA PHE A 39 -10.91 -34.74 5.11
C PHE A 39 -10.19 -34.40 3.81
N GLN A 40 -9.81 -35.44 3.07
CA GLN A 40 -9.57 -35.27 1.64
C GLN A 40 -10.90 -34.81 1.04
N ALA A 41 -10.90 -33.65 0.40
CA ALA A 41 -11.89 -33.33 -0.61
C ALA A 41 -12.07 -34.60 -1.46
N PRO A 42 -13.32 -35.01 -1.78
CA PRO A 42 -13.53 -36.20 -2.58
C PRO A 42 -12.64 -36.07 -3.81
N ALA A 43 -11.80 -37.08 -4.06
CA ALA A 43 -11.02 -37.15 -5.28
C ALA A 43 -12.02 -37.10 -6.43
N SER A 44 -12.29 -35.90 -6.94
CA SER A 44 -12.99 -35.76 -8.20
C SER A 44 -12.05 -36.46 -9.17
N GLN A 45 -12.59 -37.38 -9.96
CA GLN A 45 -11.94 -37.66 -11.23
C GLN A 45 -12.13 -36.39 -12.05
N GLY A 46 -11.28 -35.40 -11.75
CA GLY A 46 -11.25 -34.11 -12.41
C GLY A 46 -11.10 -34.32 -13.91
N PRO A 47 -11.55 -33.37 -14.73
CA PRO A 47 -11.54 -33.51 -16.17
C PRO A 47 -10.11 -33.82 -16.64
N ALA A 48 -9.86 -35.06 -17.07
CA ALA A 48 -8.59 -35.43 -17.70
C ALA A 48 -8.60 -34.83 -19.12
N GLN A 49 -8.03 -33.62 -19.28
CA GLN A 49 -7.88 -33.02 -20.60
C GLN A 49 -6.69 -33.63 -21.34
N THR A 50 -6.90 -34.77 -21.99
CA THR A 50 -5.88 -35.40 -22.84
C THR A 50 -5.86 -34.74 -24.22
N GLN A 51 -4.80 -34.00 -24.57
CA GLN A 51 -4.37 -33.50 -25.91
C GLN A 51 -5.40 -32.80 -26.83
N GLN A 52 -6.69 -32.82 -26.53
CA GLN A 52 -7.82 -32.24 -27.26
C GLN A 52 -8.63 -31.37 -26.29
N PRO A 53 -9.28 -30.28 -26.72
CA PRO A 53 -9.95 -29.31 -25.84
C PRO A 53 -11.29 -29.83 -25.27
N VAL A 54 -11.42 -31.13 -25.03
CA VAL A 54 -12.66 -31.76 -24.58
C VAL A 54 -12.67 -31.86 -23.06
N ILE A 55 -13.64 -31.20 -22.42
CA ILE A 55 -13.87 -31.24 -20.98
C ILE A 55 -14.78 -32.42 -20.68
N THR A 56 -14.38 -33.32 -19.80
CA THR A 56 -15.18 -34.50 -19.44
C THR A 56 -15.57 -34.47 -17.98
N VAL A 57 -16.87 -34.43 -17.70
CA VAL A 57 -17.43 -34.41 -16.33
C VAL A 57 -18.58 -35.42 -16.25
N GLY A 58 -18.52 -36.34 -15.28
CA GLY A 58 -19.57 -37.35 -15.08
C GLY A 58 -19.82 -38.26 -16.29
N GLY A 59 -18.79 -38.52 -17.12
CA GLY A 59 -18.88 -39.33 -18.34
C GLY A 59 -19.49 -38.62 -19.56
N ARG A 60 -19.76 -37.31 -19.48
CA ARG A 60 -20.17 -36.46 -20.61
C ARG A 60 -19.02 -35.56 -21.05
N SER A 61 -18.92 -35.32 -22.34
CA SER A 61 -17.89 -34.50 -22.95
C SER A 61 -18.45 -33.19 -23.51
N TYR A 62 -17.73 -32.10 -23.29
CA TYR A 62 -18.08 -30.74 -23.67
C TYR A 62 -16.92 -30.12 -24.45
N ALA A 63 -17.24 -29.32 -25.48
CA ALA A 63 -16.23 -28.74 -26.37
C ALA A 63 -15.55 -27.49 -25.78
N THR A 64 -16.22 -26.80 -24.85
CA THR A 64 -15.73 -25.60 -24.18
C THR A 64 -16.25 -25.51 -22.75
N TRP A 65 -15.56 -24.75 -21.88
CA TRP A 65 -16.03 -24.46 -20.52
C TRP A 65 -17.42 -23.81 -20.54
N GLN A 66 -17.67 -22.92 -21.49
CA GLN A 66 -18.99 -22.30 -21.70
C GLN A 66 -20.10 -23.33 -21.92
N SER A 67 -19.87 -24.31 -22.82
CA SER A 67 -20.86 -25.36 -23.10
C SER A 67 -21.11 -26.28 -21.90
N TYR A 68 -20.12 -26.43 -21.03
CA TYR A 68 -20.24 -27.21 -19.80
C TYR A 68 -21.05 -26.46 -18.73
N VAL A 69 -20.73 -25.20 -18.42
CA VAL A 69 -21.43 -24.44 -17.36
C VAL A 69 -22.88 -24.09 -17.72
N GLN A 70 -23.19 -24.01 -19.02
CA GLN A 70 -24.57 -23.84 -19.49
C GLN A 70 -25.37 -25.16 -19.48
N SER A 71 -24.73 -26.30 -19.22
CA SER A 71 -25.37 -27.61 -19.30
C SER A 71 -26.35 -27.85 -18.14
N PRO A 72 -27.40 -28.67 -18.34
CA PRO A 72 -28.26 -29.12 -17.24
C PRO A 72 -27.50 -29.90 -16.16
N LEU A 73 -26.43 -30.60 -16.54
CA LEU A 73 -25.60 -31.38 -15.61
C LEU A 73 -24.93 -30.47 -14.58
N PHE A 74 -24.41 -29.32 -15.03
CA PHE A 74 -23.76 -28.35 -14.17
C PHE A 74 -24.73 -27.78 -13.12
N LYS A 75 -25.90 -27.33 -13.57
CA LYS A 75 -26.95 -26.76 -12.70
C LYS A 75 -27.55 -27.79 -11.74
N GLN A 76 -27.88 -28.98 -12.21
CA GLN A 76 -28.53 -30.02 -11.38
C GLN A 76 -27.63 -30.59 -10.30
N ASN A 77 -26.32 -30.56 -10.50
CA ASN A 77 -25.35 -31.04 -9.54
C ASN A 77 -24.75 -29.92 -8.69
N SER A 78 -25.29 -28.69 -8.78
CA SER A 78 -24.81 -27.50 -8.07
C SER A 78 -23.30 -27.29 -8.24
N MET A 79 -22.79 -27.44 -9.47
CA MET A 79 -21.36 -27.31 -9.77
C MET A 79 -20.88 -25.84 -9.82
N HIS A 80 -21.63 -24.89 -9.28
CA HIS A 80 -21.28 -23.47 -9.24
C HIS A 80 -20.12 -23.25 -8.29
N CYS A 81 -20.41 -23.27 -7.00
CA CYS A 81 -19.44 -23.10 -5.94
C CYS A 81 -19.52 -24.30 -5.01
N ILE A 82 -18.43 -24.65 -4.33
CA ILE A 82 -18.47 -25.69 -3.30
C ILE A 82 -17.80 -25.19 -2.02
N THR A 83 -18.59 -25.08 -0.97
CA THR A 83 -18.13 -24.82 0.40
C THR A 83 -18.65 -25.96 1.26
N PRO A 84 -17.95 -26.43 2.30
CA PRO A 84 -18.47 -27.50 3.14
C PRO A 84 -19.87 -27.15 3.63
N SER A 85 -20.84 -28.04 3.41
CA SER A 85 -22.19 -27.86 3.95
C SER A 85 -22.11 -27.68 5.46
N ARG A 86 -22.86 -26.73 6.02
CA ARG A 86 -22.98 -26.52 7.48
C ARG A 86 -23.26 -27.86 8.17
N ASN A 87 -22.25 -28.44 8.84
CA ASN A 87 -22.37 -29.73 9.49
C ASN A 87 -22.68 -29.52 10.99
N PRO A 88 -23.92 -29.73 11.46
CA PRO A 88 -24.33 -29.45 12.84
C PRO A 88 -23.65 -30.31 13.93
N THR A 89 -22.77 -31.24 13.56
CA THR A 89 -22.19 -32.22 14.48
C THR A 89 -20.70 -32.03 14.78
N ILE A 90 -20.02 -31.09 14.12
CA ILE A 90 -18.59 -30.83 14.34
C ILE A 90 -18.44 -29.45 14.98
N ASN A 91 -18.06 -29.44 16.25
CA ASN A 91 -17.46 -28.26 16.90
C ASN A 91 -15.95 -28.48 16.80
N PRO A 92 -15.21 -27.77 15.94
CA PRO A 92 -13.77 -27.99 15.80
C PRO A 92 -13.07 -27.54 17.08
N SER A 93 -12.90 -28.49 18.01
CA SER A 93 -12.11 -28.34 19.21
C SER A 93 -10.64 -28.55 18.88
N THR A 94 -10.00 -27.60 18.21
CA THR A 94 -8.54 -27.64 18.04
C THR A 94 -7.92 -26.26 18.25
N GLY A 95 -7.55 -26.00 19.51
CA GLY A 95 -6.30 -25.30 19.83
C GLY A 95 -6.35 -23.78 20.01
N PHE A 96 -6.71 -23.36 21.23
CA PHE A 96 -6.48 -22.05 21.87
C PHE A 96 -7.28 -20.82 21.40
N ASN A 97 -7.90 -20.19 22.41
CA ASN A 97 -8.73 -18.98 22.45
C ASN A 97 -10.16 -19.07 21.89
N PHE A 98 -11.08 -18.48 22.64
CA PHE A 98 -12.54 -18.56 22.51
C PHE A 98 -13.01 -18.35 21.05
N SER A 99 -13.79 -19.28 20.50
CA SER A 99 -14.56 -18.99 19.28
C SER A 99 -15.47 -17.78 19.60
N PRO A 100 -15.34 -16.65 18.89
CA PRO A 100 -16.17 -15.48 19.15
C PRO A 100 -17.64 -15.85 19.05
N SER A 101 -18.46 -15.38 19.99
CA SER A 101 -19.92 -15.54 19.88
C SER A 101 -20.48 -14.84 18.64
N ASP A 102 -19.78 -13.83 18.13
CA ASP A 102 -20.30 -12.83 17.21
C ASP A 102 -20.24 -13.24 15.74
N CYS A 103 -19.33 -14.14 15.36
CA CYS A 103 -19.26 -14.71 14.02
C CYS A 103 -18.92 -16.21 14.07
N ALA A 104 -19.52 -16.93 15.00
CA ALA A 104 -19.35 -18.37 15.18
C ALA A 104 -19.87 -19.18 13.98
N TYR A 105 -19.51 -20.47 13.93
CA TYR A 105 -19.95 -21.41 12.90
C TYR A 105 -21.49 -21.60 12.86
N TYR A 106 -22.17 -21.40 13.99
CA TYR A 106 -23.62 -21.64 14.14
C TYR A 106 -24.42 -20.40 14.55
N SER A 107 -23.76 -19.28 14.77
CA SER A 107 -24.41 -18.04 15.16
C SER A 107 -23.70 -16.81 14.62
N THR A 108 -24.46 -15.76 14.39
CA THR A 108 -23.97 -14.38 14.26
C THR A 108 -24.53 -13.58 15.43
N ASN A 109 -23.77 -12.68 16.01
CA ASN A 109 -24.30 -11.64 16.88
C ASN A 109 -23.78 -10.31 16.34
N PRO A 110 -24.59 -9.60 15.51
CA PRO A 110 -24.13 -8.37 14.89
C PRO A 110 -23.87 -7.34 15.98
N ASN A 111 -22.61 -6.94 16.06
CA ASN A 111 -22.13 -6.01 17.06
C ASN A 111 -21.62 -4.76 16.33
N PRO A 112 -22.10 -3.55 16.68
CA PRO A 112 -21.67 -2.31 16.02
C PRO A 112 -20.17 -2.04 16.07
N ILE A 113 -19.42 -2.72 16.94
CA ILE A 113 -17.95 -2.67 16.92
C ILE A 113 -17.36 -3.10 15.57
N TYR A 114 -18.07 -3.95 14.82
CA TYR A 114 -17.70 -4.42 13.49
C TYR A 114 -18.27 -3.57 12.36
N ASP A 115 -18.77 -2.37 12.64
CA ASP A 115 -19.24 -1.46 11.61
C ASP A 115 -18.07 -1.01 10.72
N PRO A 116 -18.29 -0.85 9.40
CA PRO A 116 -17.27 -0.42 8.48
C PRO A 116 -16.93 1.06 8.71
N THR A 117 -15.96 1.30 9.60
CA THR A 117 -15.46 2.65 9.95
C THR A 117 -14.04 2.89 9.45
N VAL A 118 -13.33 1.82 9.08
CA VAL A 118 -11.96 1.83 8.55
C VAL A 118 -11.83 0.79 7.45
N VAL A 119 -10.97 1.07 6.47
CA VAL A 119 -10.68 0.14 5.36
C VAL A 119 -9.71 -0.93 5.83
N TYR A 120 -10.05 -2.19 5.59
CA TYR A 120 -9.19 -3.36 5.80
C TYR A 120 -8.61 -3.82 4.46
N THR A 121 -7.31 -3.65 4.26
CA THR A 121 -6.62 -4.08 3.04
C THR A 121 -6.07 -5.49 3.22
N ILE A 122 -6.50 -6.42 2.35
CA ILE A 122 -6.06 -7.81 2.32
C ILE A 122 -5.05 -7.99 1.19
N GLN A 123 -3.89 -8.56 1.53
CA GLN A 123 -2.88 -8.90 0.55
C GLN A 123 -3.19 -10.17 -0.19
N VAL A 124 -3.12 -10.11 -1.52
CA VAL A 124 -3.50 -11.20 -2.41
C VAL A 124 -2.28 -11.71 -3.17
N VAL A 125 -2.10 -13.02 -3.16
CA VAL A 125 -1.24 -13.70 -4.14
C VAL A 125 -2.10 -14.56 -5.05
N VAL A 126 -1.84 -14.50 -6.35
CA VAL A 126 -2.53 -15.31 -7.36
C VAL A 126 -1.56 -16.31 -7.96
N HIS A 127 -1.82 -17.59 -7.70
CA HIS A 127 -1.09 -18.71 -8.27
C HIS A 127 -1.79 -19.20 -9.55
N VAL A 128 -1.24 -18.79 -10.69
CA VAL A 128 -1.68 -19.21 -12.02
C VAL A 128 -1.12 -20.60 -12.32
N ILE A 129 -2.00 -21.59 -12.44
CA ILE A 129 -1.61 -22.97 -12.72
C ILE A 129 -2.01 -23.34 -14.15
N GLU A 130 -1.00 -23.64 -14.96
CA GLU A 130 -1.14 -23.92 -16.38
C GLU A 130 -0.96 -25.40 -16.69
N HIS A 131 -1.67 -25.86 -17.70
CA HIS A 131 -1.41 -27.12 -18.36
C HIS A 131 -0.32 -26.95 -19.42
N THR A 132 0.48 -27.98 -19.65
CA THR A 132 1.54 -28.05 -20.68
C THR A 132 1.09 -27.78 -22.13
N ASN A 133 -0.22 -27.68 -22.39
CA ASN A 133 -0.80 -27.36 -23.70
C ASN A 133 -1.21 -25.86 -23.82
N GLY A 134 -0.88 -25.04 -22.81
CA GLY A 134 -1.18 -23.60 -22.76
C GLY A 134 -2.53 -23.22 -22.13
N GLN A 135 -3.35 -24.19 -21.69
CA GLN A 135 -4.58 -23.88 -20.95
C GLN A 135 -4.29 -23.50 -19.51
N GLY A 136 -5.16 -22.70 -18.90
CA GLY A 136 -4.94 -22.18 -17.55
C GLY A 136 -4.15 -20.88 -17.52
N ALA A 137 -3.50 -20.51 -18.63
CA ALA A 137 -2.79 -19.25 -18.76
C ALA A 137 -3.77 -18.08 -18.72
N ILE A 138 -3.58 -17.18 -17.74
CA ILE A 138 -4.27 -15.90 -17.65
C ILE A 138 -3.23 -14.78 -17.58
N SER A 139 -3.52 -13.64 -18.21
CA SER A 139 -2.59 -12.51 -18.25
C SER A 139 -2.57 -11.75 -16.93
N ASN A 140 -1.49 -11.03 -16.65
CA ASN A 140 -1.43 -10.10 -15.51
C ASN A 140 -2.58 -9.08 -15.54
N ALA A 141 -2.97 -8.61 -16.73
CA ALA A 141 -4.11 -7.70 -16.88
C ALA A 141 -5.45 -8.35 -16.48
N MET A 142 -5.62 -9.65 -16.76
CA MET A 142 -6.78 -10.41 -16.29
C MET A 142 -6.78 -10.50 -14.77
N VAL A 143 -5.62 -10.77 -14.15
CA VAL A 143 -5.49 -10.79 -12.70
C VAL A 143 -5.83 -9.44 -12.07
N GLN A 144 -5.25 -8.37 -12.59
CA GLN A 144 -5.55 -7.00 -12.15
C GLN A 144 -7.04 -6.67 -12.30
N SER A 145 -7.69 -7.12 -13.38
CA SER A 145 -9.12 -6.92 -13.56
C SER A 145 -9.97 -7.63 -12.50
N GLN A 146 -9.54 -8.78 -11.99
CA GLN A 146 -10.24 -9.48 -10.92
C GLN A 146 -10.09 -8.74 -9.59
N ILE A 147 -8.89 -8.23 -9.30
CA ILE A 147 -8.65 -7.42 -8.10
C ILE A 147 -9.48 -6.13 -8.15
N ALA A 148 -9.55 -5.48 -9.31
CA ALA A 148 -10.43 -4.33 -9.51
C ALA A 148 -11.90 -4.68 -9.25
N VAL A 149 -12.39 -5.81 -9.77
CA VAL A 149 -13.75 -6.30 -9.50
C VAL A 149 -14.00 -6.55 -8.01
N LEU A 150 -13.06 -7.18 -7.30
CA LEU A 150 -13.20 -7.36 -5.85
C LEU A 150 -13.31 -6.01 -5.13
N ASN A 151 -12.48 -5.03 -5.50
CA ASN A 151 -12.56 -3.69 -4.91
C ASN A 151 -13.85 -2.96 -5.24
N GLU A 152 -14.35 -3.05 -6.48
CA GLU A 152 -15.65 -2.50 -6.86
C GLU A 152 -16.80 -3.05 -6.01
N ASP A 153 -16.76 -4.37 -5.74
CA ASP A 153 -17.84 -5.09 -5.06
C ASP A 153 -17.79 -4.92 -3.54
N PHE A 154 -16.61 -5.03 -2.94
CA PHE A 154 -16.42 -4.92 -1.50
C PHE A 154 -16.33 -3.47 -1.02
N ARG A 155 -16.08 -2.50 -1.91
CA ARG A 155 -16.10 -1.06 -1.58
C ARG A 155 -17.33 -0.33 -2.10
N ALA A 156 -18.24 -1.02 -2.78
CA ALA A 156 -19.39 -0.43 -3.46
C ALA A 156 -19.00 0.83 -4.27
N LEU A 157 -17.91 0.74 -5.05
CA LEU A 157 -17.29 1.92 -5.67
C LEU A 157 -18.27 2.62 -6.62
N ALA A 158 -18.40 3.93 -6.48
CA ALA A 158 -19.31 4.73 -7.30
C ALA A 158 -19.00 4.57 -8.80
N GLY A 159 -20.05 4.32 -9.61
CA GLY A 159 -19.93 4.11 -11.04
C GLY A 159 -19.55 2.68 -11.46
N SER A 160 -19.32 1.77 -10.51
CA SER A 160 -19.13 0.35 -10.77
C SER A 160 -20.44 -0.44 -10.71
N ASN A 161 -20.41 -1.72 -11.11
CA ASN A 161 -21.55 -2.62 -10.94
C ASN A 161 -21.82 -2.98 -9.46
N GLY A 162 -20.84 -2.81 -8.57
CA GLY A 162 -21.00 -3.02 -7.13
C GLY A 162 -21.53 -1.80 -6.38
N ALA A 163 -21.60 -0.63 -7.03
CA ALA A 163 -22.08 0.63 -6.44
C ALA A 163 -23.43 0.56 -5.72
N PRO A 164 -24.43 -0.24 -6.15
CA PRO A 164 -25.71 -0.29 -5.45
C PRO A 164 -25.67 -1.08 -4.12
N GLY A 165 -24.59 -1.82 -3.85
CA GLY A 165 -24.41 -2.57 -2.61
C GLY A 165 -23.89 -1.73 -1.43
N THR A 166 -23.54 -2.41 -0.34
CA THR A 166 -22.96 -1.80 0.86
C THR A 166 -21.43 -1.72 0.76
N ASP A 167 -20.82 -0.57 1.10
CA ASP A 167 -19.34 -0.49 1.28
C ASP A 167 -18.95 -1.33 2.50
N VAL A 168 -18.32 -2.48 2.27
CA VAL A 168 -17.83 -3.39 3.30
C VAL A 168 -16.57 -2.81 4.00
N MET A 169 -15.94 -1.81 3.38
CA MET A 169 -14.63 -1.27 3.73
C MET A 169 -13.56 -2.37 3.83
N ILE A 170 -13.60 -3.30 2.87
CA ILE A 170 -12.53 -4.28 2.64
C ILE A 170 -11.96 -4.02 1.24
N GLN A 171 -10.65 -3.92 1.13
CA GLN A 171 -9.90 -3.67 -0.10
C GLN A 171 -8.91 -4.81 -0.33
N PHE A 172 -8.57 -5.07 -1.59
CA PHE A 172 -7.69 -6.13 -2.02
C PHE A 172 -6.57 -5.55 -2.87
N GLU A 173 -5.35 -5.95 -2.58
CA GLU A 173 -4.16 -5.54 -3.34
C GLU A 173 -3.28 -6.75 -3.62
N LEU A 174 -2.66 -6.78 -4.80
CA LEU A 174 -1.65 -7.81 -5.06
C LEU A 174 -0.44 -7.59 -4.17
N ALA A 175 0.11 -8.68 -3.65
CA ALA A 175 1.31 -8.64 -2.83
C ALA A 175 2.49 -8.04 -3.58
N THR A 176 3.16 -7.07 -2.96
CA THR A 176 4.37 -6.42 -3.48
C THR A 176 5.66 -7.03 -2.93
N GLN A 177 5.54 -7.85 -1.88
CA GLN A 177 6.63 -8.65 -1.32
C GLN A 177 6.20 -10.12 -1.22
N ASP A 178 7.12 -11.03 -1.51
CA ASP A 178 6.94 -12.47 -1.29
C ASP A 178 7.20 -12.84 0.19
N PRO A 179 6.96 -14.09 0.62
CA PRO A 179 7.17 -14.50 2.00
C PRO A 179 8.64 -14.42 2.46
N GLN A 180 9.59 -14.30 1.53
CA GLN A 180 11.01 -14.12 1.81
C GLN A 180 11.42 -12.63 1.84
N GLY A 181 10.48 -11.71 1.59
CA GLY A 181 10.71 -10.27 1.57
C GLY A 181 11.23 -9.74 0.23
N ASN A 182 11.25 -10.55 -0.83
CA ASN A 182 11.67 -10.08 -2.15
C ASN A 182 10.51 -9.37 -2.86
N ALA A 183 10.84 -8.36 -3.67
CA ALA A 183 9.85 -7.69 -4.51
C ALA A 183 9.16 -8.66 -5.47
N THR A 184 7.85 -8.52 -5.61
CA THR A 184 7.00 -9.34 -6.47
C THR A 184 5.81 -8.53 -7.00
N ASN A 185 5.14 -9.05 -8.01
CA ASN A 185 3.88 -8.50 -8.52
C ASN A 185 2.65 -9.24 -7.98
N GLY A 186 2.83 -10.13 -7.01
CA GLY A 186 1.77 -10.92 -6.39
C GLY A 186 1.21 -12.02 -7.29
N ILE A 187 1.89 -12.32 -8.40
CA ILE A 187 1.46 -13.34 -9.37
C ILE A 187 2.57 -14.36 -9.53
N THR A 188 2.21 -15.63 -9.40
CA THR A 188 3.13 -16.74 -9.69
C THR A 188 2.53 -17.62 -10.77
N THR A 189 3.38 -18.25 -11.58
CA THR A 189 2.95 -19.15 -12.65
C THR A 189 3.60 -20.51 -12.49
N SER A 190 2.83 -21.58 -12.63
CA SER A 190 3.31 -22.96 -12.53
C SER A 190 2.72 -23.81 -13.64
N VAL A 191 3.55 -24.46 -14.44
CA VAL A 191 3.10 -25.43 -15.46
C VAL A 191 3.09 -26.82 -14.86
N ASN A 192 1.90 -27.34 -14.53
CA ASN A 192 1.74 -28.68 -13.97
C ASN A 192 0.35 -29.25 -14.28
N ASN A 193 0.30 -30.30 -15.11
CA ASN A 193 -0.97 -30.91 -15.54
C ASN A 193 -1.79 -31.51 -14.39
N GLN A 194 -1.15 -32.03 -13.33
CA GLN A 194 -1.89 -32.57 -12.18
C GLN A 194 -2.54 -31.44 -11.39
N TRP A 195 -1.78 -30.38 -11.10
CA TRP A 195 -2.27 -29.22 -10.35
C TRP A 195 -3.32 -28.44 -11.14
N TYR A 196 -3.15 -28.32 -12.46
CA TYR A 196 -4.15 -27.74 -13.36
C TYR A 196 -5.48 -28.51 -13.26
N ASN A 197 -5.43 -29.84 -13.20
CA ASN A 197 -6.63 -30.68 -13.05
C ASN A 197 -7.15 -30.74 -11.60
N ASP A 198 -6.77 -29.77 -10.77
CA ASP A 198 -7.13 -29.65 -9.36
C ASP A 198 -6.82 -30.90 -8.53
N ASN A 199 -5.68 -31.52 -8.84
CA ASN A 199 -5.20 -32.74 -8.19
C ASN A 199 -3.79 -32.56 -7.64
N GLY A 200 -3.40 -33.44 -6.71
CA GLY A 200 -2.13 -33.37 -5.99
C GLY A 200 -2.21 -32.49 -4.74
N SER A 201 -1.08 -31.89 -4.36
CA SER A 201 -0.92 -31.10 -3.13
C SER A 201 -0.32 -29.72 -3.44
N TYR A 202 -0.81 -29.06 -4.48
CA TYR A 202 -0.26 -27.79 -4.98
C TYR A 202 -0.23 -26.70 -3.90
N TRP A 203 -1.26 -26.64 -3.04
CA TRP A 203 -1.33 -25.67 -1.95
C TRP A 203 -0.19 -25.86 -0.94
N ASN A 204 0.21 -27.09 -0.62
CA ASN A 204 1.38 -27.33 0.24
C ASN A 204 2.70 -26.89 -0.39
N SER A 205 2.76 -26.79 -1.72
CA SER A 205 3.98 -26.43 -2.45
C SER A 205 4.05 -24.94 -2.78
N LEU A 206 2.89 -24.31 -2.99
CA LEU A 206 2.78 -22.97 -3.54
C LEU A 206 2.31 -21.93 -2.52
N ALA A 207 1.59 -22.34 -1.46
CA ALA A 207 1.00 -21.40 -0.51
C ALA A 207 2.04 -20.45 0.06
N TRP A 208 1.72 -19.17 -0.01
CA TRP A 208 2.32 -18.16 0.84
C TRP A 208 1.66 -18.21 2.21
N ASP A 209 2.31 -17.61 3.21
CA ASP A 209 1.80 -17.61 4.59
C ASP A 209 0.33 -17.19 4.64
N THR A 210 -0.55 -18.15 4.92
CA THR A 210 -2.01 -17.98 4.86
C THR A 210 -2.54 -17.07 5.96
N ASN A 211 -1.73 -16.77 6.98
CA ASN A 211 -2.07 -15.76 7.98
C ASN A 211 -1.85 -14.34 7.47
N ARG A 212 -1.04 -14.15 6.41
CA ARG A 212 -0.64 -12.84 5.88
C ARG A 212 -1.16 -12.55 4.47
N TYR A 213 -1.46 -13.61 3.71
CA TYR A 213 -1.89 -13.51 2.32
C TYR A 213 -3.15 -14.32 2.07
N LEU A 214 -4.12 -13.71 1.39
CA LEU A 214 -5.17 -14.42 0.68
C LEU A 214 -4.55 -15.10 -0.55
N ASN A 215 -4.51 -16.44 -0.49
CA ASN A 215 -3.98 -17.26 -1.57
C ASN A 215 -5.09 -17.65 -2.56
N PHE A 216 -5.03 -17.08 -3.76
CA PHE A 216 -5.85 -17.50 -4.90
C PHE A 216 -5.12 -18.54 -5.75
N TYR A 217 -5.85 -19.54 -6.22
CA TYR A 217 -5.37 -20.51 -7.20
C TYR A 217 -6.28 -20.51 -8.43
N THR A 218 -5.71 -20.42 -9.62
CA THR A 218 -6.48 -20.57 -10.87
C THR A 218 -6.10 -21.87 -11.56
N ASN A 219 -7.06 -22.79 -11.64
CA ASN A 219 -6.89 -24.10 -12.28
C ASN A 219 -8.24 -24.55 -12.90
N SER A 220 -8.44 -25.85 -13.16
CA SER A 220 -9.71 -26.40 -13.65
C SER A 220 -10.82 -26.46 -12.59
N CYS A 221 -10.49 -26.14 -11.34
CA CYS A 221 -11.40 -26.08 -10.19
C CYS A 221 -12.22 -27.36 -10.00
N GLY A 222 -11.68 -28.52 -10.38
CA GLY A 222 -12.40 -29.81 -10.32
C GLY A 222 -13.68 -29.87 -11.17
N GLY A 223 -13.90 -28.89 -12.07
CA GLY A 223 -15.14 -28.70 -12.80
C GLY A 223 -16.18 -27.81 -12.12
N TYR A 224 -15.84 -27.12 -11.04
CA TYR A 224 -16.66 -26.05 -10.43
C TYR A 224 -16.28 -24.68 -11.01
N LEU A 225 -17.01 -23.61 -10.68
CA LEU A 225 -16.57 -22.22 -10.95
C LEU A 225 -15.60 -21.73 -9.88
N GLY A 226 -15.88 -22.03 -8.62
CA GLY A 226 -15.04 -21.62 -7.49
C GLY A 226 -15.24 -22.52 -6.27
N TYR A 227 -14.30 -22.45 -5.32
CA TYR A 227 -14.48 -23.01 -3.99
C TYR A 227 -13.52 -22.45 -2.94
N VAL A 228 -13.94 -22.59 -1.67
CA VAL A 228 -13.04 -22.60 -0.50
C VAL A 228 -13.15 -23.95 0.23
N PRO A 229 -12.06 -24.54 0.74
CA PRO A 229 -12.13 -25.88 1.34
C PRO A 229 -12.86 -25.93 2.68
N ASP A 230 -12.93 -24.83 3.42
CA ASP A 230 -13.70 -24.67 4.66
C ASP A 230 -13.85 -23.17 5.00
N LEU A 231 -14.77 -22.85 5.90
CA LEU A 231 -14.93 -21.50 6.44
C LEU A 231 -13.94 -21.26 7.59
N PRO A 232 -13.58 -20.00 7.91
CA PRO A 232 -12.70 -19.66 9.03
C PRO A 232 -13.14 -20.28 10.36
N GLN A 233 -14.45 -20.29 10.61
CA GLN A 233 -15.07 -20.85 11.79
C GLN A 233 -14.91 -22.38 11.92
N GLY A 234 -14.57 -23.06 10.82
CA GLY A 234 -14.28 -24.50 10.76
C GLY A 234 -12.86 -24.86 11.25
N GLY A 235 -12.00 -23.85 11.47
CA GLY A 235 -10.63 -24.04 11.95
C GLY A 235 -9.59 -24.22 10.84
N ILE A 236 -9.89 -23.80 9.61
CA ILE A 236 -8.96 -23.88 8.48
C ILE A 236 -7.86 -22.81 8.51
N VAL A 237 -8.10 -21.69 9.19
CA VAL A 237 -7.18 -20.54 9.18
C VAL A 237 -5.79 -20.94 9.66
N GLY A 238 -4.77 -20.46 8.96
CA GLY A 238 -3.36 -20.76 9.23
C GLY A 238 -2.89 -22.12 8.68
N ASN A 239 -3.78 -22.92 8.10
CA ASN A 239 -3.39 -24.11 7.35
C ASN A 239 -3.09 -23.74 5.89
N ASN A 240 -2.08 -24.34 5.27
CA ASN A 240 -1.81 -24.17 3.82
C ASN A 240 -3.02 -24.53 2.94
N SER A 241 -3.99 -25.29 3.46
CA SER A 241 -5.23 -25.60 2.77
C SER A 241 -6.19 -24.41 2.71
N ASP A 242 -6.02 -23.37 3.52
CA ASP A 242 -6.81 -22.15 3.52
C ASP A 242 -6.56 -21.34 2.25
N ARG A 243 -7.51 -21.40 1.32
CA ARG A 243 -7.33 -20.87 -0.03
C ARG A 243 -8.66 -20.61 -0.72
N VAL A 244 -8.62 -19.75 -1.72
CA VAL A 244 -9.67 -19.59 -2.71
C VAL A 244 -9.21 -20.21 -4.02
N VAL A 245 -10.01 -21.08 -4.62
CA VAL A 245 -9.72 -21.69 -5.92
C VAL A 245 -10.79 -21.27 -6.91
N ILE A 246 -10.39 -20.74 -8.06
CA ILE A 246 -11.30 -20.29 -9.11
C ILE A 246 -10.96 -21.01 -10.41
N LEU A 247 -11.99 -21.38 -11.17
CA LEU A 247 -11.84 -21.85 -12.53
C LEU A 247 -11.16 -20.77 -13.36
N TRP A 248 -10.00 -21.07 -13.93
CA TRP A 248 -9.19 -20.09 -14.66
C TRP A 248 -9.96 -19.34 -15.76
N SER A 249 -10.94 -20.00 -16.40
CA SER A 249 -11.76 -19.38 -17.44
C SER A 249 -12.88 -18.49 -16.92
N ALA A 250 -13.23 -18.56 -15.64
CA ALA A 250 -14.20 -17.69 -14.97
C ALA A 250 -13.55 -16.56 -14.16
N PHE A 251 -12.21 -16.51 -14.13
CA PHE A 251 -11.45 -15.52 -13.37
C PHE A 251 -11.32 -14.20 -14.14
N GLY A 252 -11.61 -13.09 -13.47
CA GLY A 252 -11.46 -11.72 -13.97
C GLY A 252 -12.65 -11.20 -14.78
N ARG A 253 -12.55 -9.94 -15.19
CA ARG A 253 -13.55 -9.29 -16.03
C ARG A 253 -13.36 -9.69 -17.49
N ASN A 254 -14.46 -9.88 -18.21
CA ASN A 254 -14.49 -10.45 -19.55
C ASN A 254 -13.79 -11.82 -19.60
N ALA A 255 -14.03 -12.63 -18.56
CA ALA A 255 -13.38 -13.93 -18.40
C ALA A 255 -13.55 -14.83 -19.64
N PRO A 256 -12.55 -15.67 -19.98
CA PRO A 256 -12.55 -16.50 -21.20
C PRO A 256 -13.77 -17.43 -21.39
N ILE A 257 -14.47 -17.78 -20.31
CA ILE A 257 -15.68 -18.61 -20.36
C ILE A 257 -16.87 -17.89 -21.02
N GLY A 258 -16.84 -16.56 -21.06
CA GLY A 258 -17.94 -15.72 -21.54
C GLY A 258 -19.19 -15.76 -20.65
N PRO A 259 -20.24 -15.02 -21.01
CA PRO A 259 -21.46 -14.96 -20.22
C PRO A 259 -22.07 -16.36 -19.97
N PRO A 260 -22.66 -16.58 -18.78
CA PRO A 260 -23.03 -15.55 -17.78
C PRO A 260 -22.02 -15.30 -16.65
N TYR A 261 -20.86 -15.97 -16.63
CA TYR A 261 -19.91 -15.96 -15.50
C TYR A 261 -18.58 -15.28 -15.88
N ASN A 262 -18.67 -14.07 -16.43
CA ASN A 262 -17.53 -13.36 -17.02
C ASN A 262 -17.32 -11.95 -16.49
N LEU A 263 -17.94 -11.58 -15.38
CA LEU A 263 -17.75 -10.27 -14.74
C LEU A 263 -16.95 -10.36 -13.44
N GLY A 264 -16.48 -11.56 -13.07
CA GLY A 264 -15.59 -11.80 -11.94
C GLY A 264 -16.32 -12.03 -10.60
N ARG A 265 -17.64 -12.25 -10.62
CA ARG A 265 -18.43 -12.42 -9.38
C ARG A 265 -18.23 -13.78 -8.72
N THR A 266 -17.75 -14.77 -9.46
CA THR A 266 -17.30 -16.04 -8.86
C THR A 266 -16.24 -15.79 -7.78
N ALA A 267 -15.24 -14.93 -8.04
CA ALA A 267 -14.24 -14.63 -7.02
C ALA A 267 -14.84 -13.82 -5.85
N THR A 268 -15.73 -12.86 -6.11
CA THR A 268 -16.43 -12.11 -5.07
C THR A 268 -17.20 -13.05 -4.13
N HIS A 269 -17.91 -14.03 -4.69
CA HIS A 269 -18.63 -15.07 -3.96
C HIS A 269 -17.70 -15.91 -3.06
N GLU A 270 -16.62 -16.47 -3.63
CA GLU A 270 -15.70 -17.28 -2.84
C GLU A 270 -14.96 -16.49 -1.76
N VAL A 271 -14.67 -15.22 -2.01
CA VAL A 271 -14.08 -14.35 -0.98
C VAL A 271 -15.09 -14.07 0.14
N GLY A 272 -16.38 -13.99 -0.16
CA GLY A 272 -17.43 -13.97 0.87
C GLY A 272 -17.35 -15.20 1.78
N HIS A 273 -17.17 -16.41 1.23
CA HIS A 273 -16.93 -17.61 2.03
C HIS A 273 -15.60 -17.59 2.79
N TYR A 274 -14.52 -17.13 2.15
CA TYR A 274 -13.22 -16.96 2.82
C TYR A 274 -13.32 -16.03 4.06
N LEU A 275 -14.25 -15.08 4.02
CA LEU A 275 -14.60 -14.14 5.09
C LEU A 275 -15.78 -14.61 5.95
N GLY A 276 -16.18 -15.88 5.86
CA GLY A 276 -17.08 -16.52 6.81
C GLY A 276 -18.57 -16.39 6.51
N LEU A 277 -18.96 -15.99 5.30
CA LEU A 277 -20.35 -15.99 4.85
C LEU A 277 -20.79 -17.39 4.41
N TRP A 278 -22.06 -17.71 4.67
CA TRP A 278 -22.75 -18.87 4.11
C TRP A 278 -23.44 -18.49 2.80
N HIS A 279 -23.87 -19.48 2.03
CA HIS A 279 -24.81 -19.20 0.94
C HIS A 279 -26.13 -18.68 1.52
N THR A 280 -26.81 -17.80 0.79
CA THR A 280 -28.13 -17.26 1.17
C THR A 280 -29.20 -18.34 1.38
N PHE A 281 -29.05 -19.49 0.69
CA PHE A 281 -29.95 -20.64 0.76
C PHE A 281 -29.50 -21.75 1.72
N ASP A 282 -28.38 -21.56 2.45
CA ASP A 282 -27.93 -22.57 3.40
C ASP A 282 -28.94 -22.76 4.53
N ASN A 283 -29.21 -24.02 4.89
CA ASN A 283 -30.31 -24.41 5.79
C ASN A 283 -31.72 -23.93 5.35
N GLY A 284 -31.89 -23.57 4.07
CA GLY A 284 -33.16 -23.16 3.48
C GLY A 284 -33.76 -21.96 4.21
N CYS A 285 -35.10 -21.95 4.33
CA CYS A 285 -35.84 -20.78 4.84
C CYS A 285 -35.55 -20.36 6.28
N GLY A 286 -34.75 -21.11 7.05
CA GLY A 286 -34.42 -20.78 8.44
C GLY A 286 -35.63 -20.39 9.30
N SER A 287 -35.38 -19.57 10.32
CA SER A 287 -36.41 -18.96 11.17
C SER A 287 -36.26 -17.44 11.13
N ALA A 288 -37.32 -16.72 10.76
CA ALA A 288 -37.30 -15.26 10.78
C ALA A 288 -37.08 -14.67 12.19
N SER A 289 -37.51 -15.37 13.25
CA SER A 289 -37.35 -14.90 14.63
C SER A 289 -36.05 -15.37 15.29
N ALA A 290 -35.25 -16.19 14.60
CA ALA A 290 -33.98 -16.73 15.07
C ALA A 290 -32.95 -16.80 13.92
N CYS A 291 -32.98 -15.80 13.03
CA CYS A 291 -32.18 -15.74 11.81
C CYS A 291 -30.68 -15.75 12.12
N TYR A 292 -30.24 -15.12 13.21
CA TYR A 292 -28.86 -15.21 13.69
C TYR A 292 -28.34 -16.61 14.04
N ASN A 293 -29.20 -17.63 14.12
CA ASN A 293 -28.81 -19.01 14.45
C ASN A 293 -29.36 -20.04 13.43
N SER A 294 -30.03 -19.58 12.37
CA SER A 294 -30.70 -20.40 11.36
C SER A 294 -30.51 -19.80 9.95
N GLY A 295 -30.83 -20.53 8.89
CA GLY A 295 -30.51 -20.06 7.53
C GLY A 295 -29.00 -19.82 7.35
N ASP A 296 -28.67 -18.72 6.67
CA ASP A 296 -27.31 -18.19 6.41
C ASP A 296 -26.69 -17.46 7.63
N LEU A 297 -27.41 -17.38 8.75
CA LEU A 297 -27.05 -16.67 9.99
C LEU A 297 -27.15 -15.14 9.93
N ILE A 298 -27.80 -14.58 8.92
CA ILE A 298 -27.93 -13.14 8.71
C ILE A 298 -29.41 -12.76 8.67
N CYS A 299 -29.81 -11.74 9.42
CA CYS A 299 -31.21 -11.35 9.56
C CYS A 299 -31.67 -10.35 8.50
N ASP A 300 -30.76 -9.54 7.96
CA ASP A 300 -31.05 -8.60 6.88
C ASP A 300 -30.96 -9.22 5.47
N THR A 301 -30.48 -10.46 5.35
CA THR A 301 -30.62 -11.27 4.13
C THR A 301 -32.03 -11.87 4.07
N ASN A 302 -32.74 -11.67 2.96
CA ASN A 302 -34.00 -12.36 2.75
C ASN A 302 -33.79 -13.88 2.68
N ARG A 303 -34.65 -14.63 3.38
CA ARG A 303 -34.53 -16.10 3.50
C ARG A 303 -34.77 -16.76 2.16
N GLU A 304 -33.91 -17.72 1.80
CA GLU A 304 -33.98 -18.43 0.53
C GLU A 304 -34.06 -19.95 0.72
N SER A 305 -34.90 -20.62 -0.06
CA SER A 305 -35.11 -22.06 0.10
C SER A 305 -34.13 -22.92 -0.69
N GLN A 306 -33.69 -22.42 -1.84
CA GLN A 306 -32.88 -23.09 -2.87
C GLN A 306 -32.19 -22.01 -3.71
N PRO A 307 -30.98 -22.27 -4.25
CA PRO A 307 -30.24 -21.29 -5.06
C PRO A 307 -31.04 -20.73 -6.23
N THR A 308 -30.79 -19.48 -6.58
CA THR A 308 -31.24 -18.86 -7.83
C THR A 308 -30.25 -19.14 -8.94
N TYR A 309 -30.74 -19.30 -10.16
CA TYR A 309 -29.92 -19.35 -11.36
C TYR A 309 -30.49 -18.40 -12.40
N GLY A 310 -29.63 -17.78 -13.22
CA GLY A 310 -30.07 -16.74 -14.14
C GLY A 310 -30.26 -15.40 -13.42
N CYS A 311 -31.12 -14.56 -13.97
CA CYS A 311 -31.56 -13.31 -13.33
C CYS A 311 -33.09 -13.19 -13.36
N PRO A 312 -33.83 -14.05 -12.63
CA PRO A 312 -35.29 -14.01 -12.61
C PRO A 312 -35.78 -12.80 -11.81
N GLY A 313 -36.54 -11.90 -12.45
CA GLY A 313 -37.00 -10.68 -11.78
C GLY A 313 -37.98 -10.85 -10.60
N ASN A 314 -38.57 -12.04 -10.42
CA ASN A 314 -39.47 -12.36 -9.30
C ASN A 314 -39.36 -13.85 -8.93
N LYS A 315 -38.45 -14.18 -8.00
CA LYS A 315 -38.35 -15.51 -7.38
C LYS A 315 -38.58 -15.37 -5.87
N ALA A 316 -39.30 -16.30 -5.27
CA ALA A 316 -39.63 -16.30 -3.84
C ALA A 316 -39.80 -17.73 -3.34
N GLY A 317 -38.84 -18.23 -2.56
CA GLY A 317 -38.82 -19.56 -1.98
C GLY A 317 -39.37 -19.64 -0.56
N CYS A 318 -39.33 -18.54 0.20
CA CYS A 318 -39.63 -18.54 1.65
C CYS A 318 -40.72 -17.55 2.07
N SER A 319 -41.69 -17.29 1.19
CA SER A 319 -42.74 -16.26 1.36
C SER A 319 -42.20 -14.82 1.46
N SER A 320 -40.95 -14.61 1.07
CA SER A 320 -40.28 -13.34 0.80
C SER A 320 -39.57 -13.44 -0.56
N PRO A 321 -39.27 -12.33 -1.24
CA PRO A 321 -38.40 -12.34 -2.41
C PRO A 321 -37.06 -13.00 -2.07
N ASP A 322 -36.57 -13.86 -2.95
CA ASP A 322 -35.22 -14.44 -2.79
C ASP A 322 -34.17 -13.32 -2.98
N PRO A 323 -33.01 -13.39 -2.31
CA PRO A 323 -31.95 -12.40 -2.39
C PRO A 323 -31.13 -12.56 -3.68
N ILE A 324 -31.80 -12.55 -4.84
CA ILE A 324 -31.25 -12.87 -6.17
C ILE A 324 -30.06 -11.98 -6.59
N HIS A 325 -29.91 -10.83 -5.95
CA HIS A 325 -28.87 -9.83 -6.21
C HIS A 325 -27.68 -9.92 -5.26
N ASN A 326 -27.78 -10.77 -4.23
CA ASN A 326 -26.73 -10.97 -3.27
C ASN A 326 -25.58 -11.78 -3.88
N TYR A 327 -24.34 -11.38 -3.58
CA TYR A 327 -23.17 -12.11 -4.06
C TYR A 327 -23.10 -13.56 -3.56
N MET A 328 -23.78 -13.92 -2.47
CA MET A 328 -23.78 -15.27 -1.87
C MET A 328 -24.89 -16.20 -2.41
N ASP A 329 -25.65 -15.79 -3.43
CA ASP A 329 -26.56 -16.66 -4.21
C ASP A 329 -25.81 -17.25 -5.44
N TYR A 330 -26.48 -18.02 -6.31
CA TYR A 330 -25.95 -18.63 -7.55
C TYR A 330 -26.48 -17.99 -8.85
N SER A 331 -27.07 -16.80 -8.73
CA SER A 331 -27.49 -15.97 -9.88
C SER A 331 -26.35 -15.73 -10.88
N ASP A 332 -26.70 -15.28 -12.08
CA ASP A 332 -25.70 -14.87 -13.08
C ASP A 332 -24.93 -13.62 -12.59
N ASP A 333 -23.66 -13.46 -12.99
CA ASP A 333 -22.79 -12.36 -12.52
C ASP A 333 -23.45 -10.98 -12.70
N SER A 334 -24.16 -10.77 -13.82
CA SER A 334 -24.83 -9.51 -14.12
C SER A 334 -26.02 -9.19 -13.22
N CYS A 335 -26.49 -10.18 -12.46
CA CYS A 335 -27.57 -10.03 -11.50
C CYS A 335 -27.05 -9.75 -10.09
N MET A 336 -25.78 -10.00 -9.78
CA MET A 336 -25.19 -9.85 -8.46
C MET A 336 -24.53 -8.47 -8.30
N TRP A 337 -24.92 -7.74 -7.26
CA TRP A 337 -24.41 -6.39 -7.00
C TRP A 337 -24.36 -5.97 -5.53
N GLU A 338 -24.77 -6.80 -4.57
CA GLU A 338 -24.77 -6.42 -3.15
C GLU A 338 -24.29 -7.49 -2.17
N PHE A 339 -23.62 -7.01 -1.11
CA PHE A 339 -23.66 -7.58 0.23
C PHE A 339 -24.61 -6.75 1.10
N THR A 340 -25.22 -7.39 2.10
CA THR A 340 -26.02 -6.71 3.12
C THR A 340 -25.14 -6.10 4.22
N PHE A 341 -25.73 -5.28 5.08
CA PHE A 341 -25.00 -4.63 6.17
C PHE A 341 -24.52 -5.64 7.21
N GLU A 342 -25.35 -6.61 7.57
CA GLU A 342 -24.95 -7.64 8.55
C GLU A 342 -23.98 -8.67 7.94
N GLN A 343 -24.02 -8.93 6.63
CA GLN A 343 -22.95 -9.65 5.94
C GLN A 343 -21.61 -8.90 6.07
N THR A 344 -21.61 -7.57 5.92
CA THR A 344 -20.43 -6.73 6.20
C THR A 344 -19.93 -6.93 7.64
N ASN A 345 -20.80 -6.81 8.65
CA ASN A 345 -20.37 -6.99 10.05
C ASN A 345 -19.80 -8.40 10.28
N ARG A 346 -20.39 -9.45 9.70
CA ARG A 346 -19.91 -10.83 9.86
C ARG A 346 -18.54 -11.03 9.21
N MET A 347 -18.31 -10.47 8.02
CA MET A 347 -17.00 -10.51 7.36
C MET A 347 -15.93 -9.80 8.18
N ARG A 348 -16.25 -8.63 8.73
CA ARG A 348 -15.33 -7.85 9.58
C ARG A 348 -15.04 -8.52 10.90
N CYS A 349 -16.04 -9.09 11.58
CA CYS A 349 -15.83 -9.95 12.75
C CYS A 349 -14.91 -11.12 12.42
N THR A 350 -15.08 -11.73 11.25
CA THR A 350 -14.28 -12.88 10.83
C THR A 350 -12.81 -12.51 10.64
N LEU A 351 -12.56 -11.36 10.01
CA LEU A 351 -11.22 -10.77 9.94
C LEU A 351 -10.67 -10.54 11.36
N GLU A 352 -11.38 -9.78 12.19
CA GLU A 352 -10.93 -9.38 13.54
C GLU A 352 -10.61 -10.51 14.49
N ASN A 353 -11.29 -11.64 14.38
CA ASN A 353 -11.13 -12.71 15.35
C ASN A 353 -10.44 -13.96 14.80
N TYR A 354 -10.65 -14.29 13.53
CA TYR A 354 -10.06 -15.50 12.94
C TYR A 354 -8.84 -15.18 12.09
N ARG A 355 -8.77 -14.00 11.46
CA ARG A 355 -7.70 -13.64 10.53
C ARG A 355 -7.02 -12.31 10.89
N PRO A 356 -6.67 -12.03 12.17
CA PRO A 356 -6.20 -10.72 12.63
C PRO A 356 -4.96 -10.20 11.90
N ASP A 357 -4.18 -11.08 11.27
CA ASP A 357 -2.92 -10.75 10.60
C ASP A 357 -3.03 -10.73 9.06
N VAL A 358 -4.19 -11.10 8.48
CA VAL A 358 -4.37 -11.15 7.01
C VAL A 358 -4.75 -9.80 6.43
N TYR A 359 -5.27 -8.95 7.30
CA TYR A 359 -5.62 -7.57 7.06
C TYR A 359 -5.00 -6.78 8.20
N GLY A 360 -4.72 -5.51 7.98
CA GLY A 360 -4.30 -4.63 9.05
C GLY A 360 -4.56 -3.19 8.68
N GLY A 361 -4.73 -2.36 9.72
CA GLY A 361 -4.31 -0.95 9.69
C GLY A 361 -2.78 -0.80 9.55
N SER A 362 -2.07 -1.92 9.45
CA SER A 362 -0.95 -2.15 8.55
C SER A 362 -1.44 -3.03 7.39
N GLY A 363 -1.88 -2.44 6.28
CA GLY A 363 -1.78 -3.17 5.01
C GLY A 363 -0.28 -3.37 4.70
N PRO A 364 0.11 -3.71 3.47
CA PRO A 364 1.19 -2.90 2.92
C PRO A 364 0.71 -1.44 2.99
N PRO A 365 1.63 -0.48 2.95
CA PRO A 365 1.23 0.90 2.70
C PRO A 365 0.25 0.92 1.50
N PRO A 366 -0.69 1.90 1.40
CA PRO A 366 -1.30 2.20 0.09
C PRO A 366 -0.15 2.15 -0.92
N PRO A 367 -0.33 1.53 -2.11
CA PRO A 367 0.79 1.03 -2.93
C PRO A 367 1.94 2.02 -2.81
N PRO A 368 3.18 1.62 -2.39
CA PRO A 368 4.24 2.59 -2.29
C PRO A 368 4.19 3.30 -3.61
N PRO A 369 3.99 4.61 -3.57
CA PRO A 369 3.62 5.30 -4.76
C PRO A 369 4.64 4.94 -5.83
N PRO A 370 4.14 4.54 -7.02
CA PRO A 370 4.84 3.68 -7.97
C PRO A 370 6.29 4.10 -8.04
N PRO A 371 7.31 3.24 -7.76
CA PRO A 371 8.64 3.66 -7.34
C PRO A 371 8.98 5.11 -7.65
N GLY A 372 8.59 6.03 -6.75
CA GLY A 372 8.67 7.46 -7.02
C GLY A 372 7.44 8.35 -6.80
N ASP A 373 6.51 8.10 -5.86
CA ASP A 373 6.01 9.28 -5.13
C ASP A 373 6.86 9.54 -3.91
N VAL A 374 6.85 10.83 -3.67
CA VAL A 374 7.70 11.61 -2.84
C VAL A 374 7.64 11.12 -1.37
N ALA A 375 8.60 11.30 -0.44
CA ALA A 375 8.26 11.30 0.99
C ALA A 375 9.01 12.38 1.79
N SER A 376 8.31 13.45 2.18
CA SER A 376 8.77 14.37 3.23
C SER A 376 8.48 13.80 4.63
N ILE A 377 9.47 13.84 5.52
CA ILE A 377 9.43 13.21 6.85
C ILE A 377 10.05 14.13 7.90
N ASN A 378 9.39 14.31 9.05
CA ASN A 378 9.98 14.90 10.25
C ASN A 378 10.32 13.79 11.27
N ILE A 379 11.52 13.82 11.84
CA ILE A 379 12.02 12.80 12.77
C ILE A 379 12.56 13.48 14.02
N ASP A 380 12.09 13.01 15.17
CA ASP A 380 12.47 13.43 16.51
C ASP A 380 13.30 12.32 17.15
N VAL A 381 14.58 12.58 17.48
CA VAL A 381 15.52 11.56 17.93
C VAL A 381 15.77 11.71 19.41
N GLY A 382 15.48 10.64 20.16
CA GLY A 382 15.72 10.65 21.59
C GLY A 382 14.69 9.90 22.41
N ALA A 383 13.69 9.25 21.77
CA ALA A 383 12.54 8.54 22.33
C ALA A 383 12.81 7.81 23.68
N ASN A 384 12.83 8.58 24.77
CA ASN A 384 13.15 8.15 26.12
C ASN A 384 12.01 8.48 27.10
N GLY A 385 10.94 9.10 26.60
CA GLY A 385 9.74 9.47 27.35
C GLY A 385 9.89 10.71 28.23
N VAL A 386 11.00 11.45 28.15
CA VAL A 386 11.25 12.67 28.93
C VAL A 386 10.63 13.89 28.23
N PHE A 387 10.93 14.05 26.95
CA PHE A 387 10.32 15.06 26.09
C PHE A 387 9.51 14.33 25.01
N PRO A 388 8.21 14.66 24.84
CA PRO A 388 7.41 14.10 23.76
C PRO A 388 7.72 14.81 22.46
N ALA A 389 7.37 14.19 21.33
CA ALA A 389 7.53 14.78 20.02
C ALA A 389 6.92 16.20 19.89
N PRO A 390 7.52 17.06 19.06
CA PRO A 390 6.95 18.34 18.70
C PRO A 390 5.52 18.22 18.14
N ALA A 391 4.70 19.25 18.38
CA ALA A 391 3.36 19.30 17.80
C ALA A 391 3.41 19.34 16.26
N SER A 392 2.39 18.80 15.58
CA SER A 392 2.37 18.78 14.11
C SER A 392 2.35 20.18 13.45
N SER A 393 1.97 21.22 14.19
CA SER A 393 2.08 22.61 13.73
C SER A 393 3.50 23.16 13.72
N PHE A 394 4.47 22.46 14.32
CA PHE A 394 5.85 22.88 14.43
C PHE A 394 6.64 22.50 13.19
N GLY A 395 7.17 23.50 12.49
CA GLY A 395 7.85 23.31 11.21
C GLY A 395 9.37 23.12 11.30
N GLY A 396 9.99 23.27 12.47
CA GLY A 396 11.44 23.23 12.61
C GLY A 396 12.17 24.28 11.75
N ALA A 397 13.45 24.04 11.48
CA ALA A 397 14.32 24.84 10.63
C ALA A 397 13.93 24.75 9.14
N ALA A 398 13.35 23.63 8.68
CA ALA A 398 12.89 23.48 7.31
C ALA A 398 11.54 24.19 7.03
N ALA A 399 10.89 24.74 8.06
CA ALA A 399 9.52 25.24 8.00
C ALA A 399 8.51 24.21 7.44
N GLN A 400 8.75 22.92 7.74
CA GLN A 400 7.96 21.77 7.31
C GLN A 400 7.05 21.29 8.47
N PRO A 401 5.82 21.84 8.63
CA PRO A 401 4.88 21.32 9.61
C PRO A 401 4.40 19.92 9.19
N GLY A 402 4.08 19.09 10.18
CA GLY A 402 3.61 17.72 9.97
C GLY A 402 3.93 16.82 11.14
N THR A 403 3.51 15.57 11.05
CA THR A 403 3.79 14.52 12.04
C THR A 403 5.29 14.38 12.28
N TRP A 404 5.69 14.42 13.57
CA TRP A 404 7.05 14.15 14.03
C TRP A 404 7.15 12.71 14.51
N ASN A 405 8.04 11.94 13.89
CA ASN A 405 8.28 10.54 14.21
C ASN A 405 9.25 10.43 15.39
N GLU A 406 8.78 9.94 16.54
CA GLU A 406 9.67 9.64 17.68
C GLU A 406 10.53 8.40 17.38
N VAL A 407 11.84 8.58 17.35
CA VAL A 407 12.81 7.55 16.99
C VAL A 407 13.86 7.41 18.08
N SER A 408 14.14 6.17 18.47
CA SER A 408 15.25 5.87 19.38
C SER A 408 16.60 6.06 18.69
N GLY A 409 17.58 6.62 19.40
CA GLY A 409 19.03 6.59 19.09
C GLY A 409 19.65 5.18 19.02
N THR A 410 18.84 4.13 19.13
CA THR A 410 19.19 2.71 18.85
C THR A 410 18.25 2.07 17.82
N ALA A 411 17.54 2.87 17.03
CA ALA A 411 16.57 2.42 16.03
C ALA A 411 17.14 1.36 15.08
N ASN A 412 16.35 0.31 14.86
CA ASN A 412 16.63 -0.73 13.88
C ASN A 412 15.35 -0.98 13.08
N ASN A 413 15.35 -0.52 11.83
CA ASN A 413 14.26 -0.62 10.87
C ASN A 413 12.90 -0.15 11.43
N VAL A 414 12.90 1.02 12.07
CA VAL A 414 11.70 1.67 12.61
C VAL A 414 10.95 2.34 11.47
N SER A 415 9.65 2.08 11.32
CA SER A 415 8.81 2.72 10.32
C SER A 415 8.65 4.22 10.58
N LEU A 416 8.47 4.98 9.50
CA LEU A 416 8.27 6.42 9.54
C LEU A 416 6.94 6.78 8.88
N ASP A 417 6.22 7.72 9.47
CA ASP A 417 5.03 8.36 8.93
C ASP A 417 5.41 9.63 8.14
N GLN A 418 4.61 9.97 7.14
CA GLN A 418 4.66 11.23 6.40
C GLN A 418 4.14 12.40 7.24
N LEU A 419 4.24 13.61 6.69
CA LEU A 419 3.78 14.84 7.35
C LEU A 419 2.29 14.84 7.73
N ASP A 420 1.44 14.11 7.02
CA ASP A 420 0.01 14.00 7.32
C ASP A 420 -0.33 12.88 8.32
N GLY A 421 0.68 12.11 8.77
CA GLY A 421 0.52 10.98 9.68
C GLY A 421 0.12 9.67 9.03
N SER A 422 0.14 9.59 7.68
CA SER A 422 0.07 8.32 6.96
C SER A 422 1.44 7.63 6.91
N ASP A 423 1.49 6.30 6.79
CA ASP A 423 2.75 5.57 6.65
C ASP A 423 3.52 6.02 5.39
N SER A 424 4.80 6.37 5.54
CA SER A 424 5.65 6.78 4.40
C SER A 424 6.20 5.61 3.60
N GLY A 425 6.15 4.39 4.14
CA GLY A 425 6.87 3.23 3.60
C GLY A 425 8.39 3.32 3.80
N ALA A 426 8.91 4.41 4.36
CA ALA A 426 10.30 4.55 4.72
C ALA A 426 10.57 3.98 6.12
N THR A 427 11.79 3.50 6.33
CA THR A 427 12.29 3.05 7.63
C THR A 427 13.58 3.76 7.98
N ILE A 428 13.86 3.87 9.27
CA ILE A 428 15.12 4.40 9.78
C ILE A 428 15.85 3.39 10.64
N SER A 429 17.16 3.32 10.45
CA SER A 429 18.08 2.51 11.25
C SER A 429 19.32 3.32 11.60
N VAL A 430 19.90 3.03 12.76
CA VAL A 430 21.18 3.60 13.17
C VAL A 430 22.18 2.50 13.52
N SER A 431 23.42 2.70 13.10
CA SER A 431 24.57 1.88 13.52
C SER A 431 25.60 2.76 14.22
N GLY A 432 26.14 2.31 15.36
CA GLY A 432 26.98 3.13 16.22
C GLY A 432 26.16 3.99 17.20
N GLY A 433 26.83 4.92 17.87
CA GLY A 433 26.25 5.74 18.93
C GLY A 433 26.12 5.03 20.29
N ASN A 434 25.82 5.81 21.33
CA ASN A 434 25.79 5.39 22.74
C ASN A 434 24.35 5.28 23.31
N GLY A 435 23.33 5.69 22.55
CA GLY A 435 21.90 5.53 22.88
C GLY A 435 21.19 6.85 23.16
N ASN A 436 20.02 6.79 23.79
CA ASN A 436 19.19 7.97 24.07
C ASN A 436 19.73 8.74 25.29
N PHE A 437 19.78 10.06 25.17
CA PHE A 437 20.07 10.98 26.25
C PHE A 437 19.07 12.14 26.19
N ALA A 438 18.81 12.79 27.33
CA ALA A 438 18.05 14.02 27.38
C ALA A 438 18.62 14.95 28.44
N SER A 439 18.63 16.24 28.13
CA SER A 439 19.01 17.31 29.07
C SER A 439 18.13 18.51 28.83
N ASN A 440 17.48 18.99 29.89
CA ASN A 440 16.64 20.18 29.83
C ASN A 440 17.50 21.44 29.73
N ASN A 441 17.59 22.05 28.55
CA ASN A 441 18.28 23.32 28.38
C ASN A 441 17.33 24.49 28.70
N SER A 442 17.73 25.35 29.62
CA SER A 442 16.88 26.48 30.05
C SER A 442 16.56 27.53 28.96
N ALA A 443 17.31 27.53 27.85
CA ALA A 443 17.10 28.45 26.73
C ALA A 443 16.01 27.96 25.76
N THR A 444 15.78 26.65 25.66
CA THR A 444 14.75 26.07 24.78
C THR A 444 13.40 26.01 25.52
N THR A 445 12.29 26.19 24.78
CA THR A 445 10.94 26.07 25.34
C THR A 445 9.97 25.55 24.28
N GLY A 446 8.82 24.99 24.71
CA GLY A 446 7.76 24.55 23.80
C GLY A 446 8.21 23.44 22.87
N ASP A 447 7.83 23.52 21.59
CA ASP A 447 8.22 22.51 20.59
C ASP A 447 9.71 22.52 20.24
N VAL A 448 10.42 23.64 20.46
CA VAL A 448 11.88 23.68 20.32
C VAL A 448 12.54 22.84 21.40
N GLN A 449 12.08 22.93 22.65
CA GLN A 449 12.56 22.07 23.73
C GLN A 449 12.26 20.60 23.43
N ARG A 450 11.07 20.32 22.90
CA ARG A 450 10.68 18.95 22.54
C ARG A 450 11.60 18.29 21.54
N LEU A 451 12.13 19.05 20.57
CA LEU A 451 13.04 18.55 19.54
C LEU A 451 14.52 18.59 19.94
N MET A 452 14.93 19.56 20.76
CA MET A 452 16.35 19.87 20.95
C MET A 452 16.92 19.33 22.26
N ASP A 453 16.06 18.95 23.21
CA ASP A 453 16.49 18.51 24.55
C ASP A 453 16.51 16.99 24.72
N ASP A 454 16.05 16.24 23.73
CA ASP A 454 16.24 14.81 23.57
C ASP A 454 17.16 14.53 22.38
N ILE A 455 18.06 13.57 22.56
CA ILE A 455 19.11 13.27 21.57
C ILE A 455 19.46 11.79 21.55
N GLN A 456 20.12 11.39 20.47
CA GLN A 456 21.14 10.35 20.52
C GLN A 456 22.46 10.96 21.02
N ASP A 457 22.98 10.44 22.12
CA ASP A 457 24.39 10.62 22.50
C ASP A 457 25.24 9.72 21.61
N ALA A 458 26.16 10.29 20.83
CA ALA A 458 26.92 9.57 19.83
C ALA A 458 28.41 9.91 19.86
N ASP A 459 29.29 8.91 19.86
CA ASP A 459 30.67 9.16 19.43
C ASP A 459 30.73 9.18 17.91
N THR A 460 30.28 8.11 17.26
CA THR A 460 30.10 8.08 15.81
C THR A 460 28.87 7.25 15.52
N SER A 461 27.98 7.77 14.69
CA SER A 461 26.78 7.06 14.26
C SER A 461 26.55 7.24 12.77
N THR A 462 25.88 6.27 12.18
CA THR A 462 25.42 6.33 10.80
C THR A 462 23.93 6.03 10.81
N TRP A 463 23.16 7.02 10.40
CA TRP A 463 21.72 6.96 10.24
C TRP A 463 21.40 6.66 8.78
N THR A 464 20.53 5.69 8.55
CA THR A 464 20.08 5.33 7.20
C THR A 464 18.58 5.36 7.17
N ILE A 465 18.03 6.26 6.35
CA ILE A 465 16.62 6.31 6.00
C ILE A 465 16.49 5.55 4.68
N SER A 466 15.72 4.46 4.68
CA SER A 466 15.52 3.58 3.53
C SER A 466 14.06 3.59 3.12
N GLY A 467 13.74 3.19 1.89
CA GLY A 467 12.37 3.19 1.38
C GLY A 467 11.87 4.56 0.90
N LEU A 468 12.77 5.53 0.75
CA LEU A 468 12.45 6.82 0.14
C LEU A 468 12.22 6.67 -1.37
N GLY A 469 11.36 7.51 -1.94
CA GLY A 469 11.22 7.66 -3.38
C GLY A 469 12.52 8.08 -4.06
N ASN A 470 12.66 7.80 -5.35
CA ASN A 470 13.75 8.40 -6.12
C ASN A 470 13.44 9.87 -6.35
N GLY A 471 14.40 10.75 -6.05
CA GLY A 471 14.16 12.19 -6.13
C GLY A 471 15.29 12.98 -5.51
N SER A 472 15.17 14.30 -5.59
CA SER A 472 16.04 15.20 -4.85
C SER A 472 15.38 15.55 -3.52
N TYR A 473 16.19 15.59 -2.48
CA TYR A 473 15.76 15.86 -1.12
C TYR A 473 16.67 16.90 -0.49
N ALA A 474 16.08 17.85 0.24
CA ALA A 474 16.82 18.65 1.22
C ALA A 474 16.72 17.95 2.58
N VAL A 475 17.87 17.70 3.20
CA VAL A 475 18.00 16.98 4.47
C VAL A 475 18.52 17.94 5.52
N TYR A 476 17.68 18.27 6.49
CA TYR A 476 18.03 19.05 7.66
C TYR A 476 18.39 18.10 8.79
N VAL A 477 19.54 18.32 9.43
CA VAL A 477 20.04 17.51 10.54
C VAL A 477 20.23 18.41 11.76
N TYR A 478 19.52 18.11 12.84
CA TYR A 478 19.70 18.77 14.14
C TYR A 478 20.75 17.98 14.92
N ALA A 479 21.85 18.63 15.26
CA ALA A 479 23.02 17.98 15.83
C ALA A 479 23.70 18.85 16.90
N TRP A 480 22.93 19.22 17.90
CA TRP A 480 23.24 20.18 18.95
C TRP A 480 23.19 19.52 20.33
N ALA A 481 24.16 19.83 21.19
CA ALA A 481 24.26 19.24 22.53
C ALA A 481 23.54 20.12 23.57
N PRO A 482 22.36 19.75 24.09
CA PRO A 482 21.59 20.60 24.99
C PRO A 482 22.25 20.84 26.36
N ASP A 483 23.15 19.96 26.79
CA ASP A 483 23.86 20.04 28.07
C ASP A 483 25.11 20.92 28.04
N ASP A 484 25.81 21.01 26.89
CA ASP A 484 26.96 21.91 26.69
C ASP A 484 27.03 22.42 25.23
N PRO A 485 26.10 23.30 24.84
CA PRO A 485 25.91 23.71 23.45
C PRO A 485 27.02 24.60 22.89
N THR A 486 27.85 25.19 23.77
CA THR A 486 28.94 26.07 23.38
C THR A 486 30.27 25.35 23.21
N SER A 487 30.45 24.19 23.85
CA SER A 487 31.73 23.47 23.86
C SER A 487 31.72 22.26 22.93
N PHE A 488 30.55 21.64 22.70
CA PHE A 488 30.42 20.52 21.77
C PHE A 488 29.97 20.96 20.38
N SER A 489 30.54 20.29 19.37
CA SER A 489 30.12 20.42 17.99
C SER A 489 30.21 19.07 17.31
N THR A 490 29.27 18.86 16.39
CA THR A 490 29.06 17.64 15.65
C THR A 490 29.38 17.86 14.18
N ASN A 491 30.20 16.99 13.61
CA ASN A 491 30.38 16.89 12.17
C ASN A 491 29.26 16.03 11.58
N VAL A 492 28.55 16.57 10.59
CA VAL A 492 27.46 15.90 9.88
C VAL A 492 27.82 15.79 8.41
N THR A 493 27.65 14.61 7.83
CA THR A 493 27.85 14.38 6.39
C THR A 493 26.65 13.63 5.84
N VAL A 494 25.93 14.23 4.89
CA VAL A 494 24.93 13.53 4.08
C VAL A 494 25.68 12.87 2.92
N VAL A 495 25.69 11.54 2.86
CA VAL A 495 26.47 10.79 1.87
C VAL A 495 25.89 11.03 0.48
N GLY A 496 26.72 11.54 -0.43
CA GLY A 496 26.29 11.95 -1.77
C GLY A 496 25.60 13.32 -1.81
N GLY A 497 25.58 14.04 -0.70
CA GLY A 497 25.09 15.41 -0.61
C GLY A 497 26.05 16.43 -1.23
N SER A 498 25.49 17.59 -1.61
CA SER A 498 26.19 18.67 -2.31
C SER A 498 27.19 19.48 -1.45
N SER A 499 27.02 19.46 -0.12
CA SER A 499 27.71 20.37 0.80
C SER A 499 28.92 19.75 1.51
N GLY A 500 29.11 18.44 1.39
CA GLY A 500 30.17 17.70 2.10
C GLY A 500 29.96 17.70 3.62
N THR A 501 31.05 17.55 4.39
CA THR A 501 30.98 17.56 5.85
C THR A 501 30.76 18.97 6.40
N GLN A 502 29.72 19.14 7.21
CA GLN A 502 29.32 20.39 7.84
C GLN A 502 29.45 20.30 9.37
N SER A 503 29.76 21.41 10.03
CA SER A 503 29.86 21.50 11.49
C SER A 503 28.57 22.08 12.06
N CYS A 504 28.02 21.45 13.09
CA CYS A 504 26.84 21.89 13.83
C CYS A 504 27.18 22.05 15.33
N GLY A 505 26.80 23.14 15.97
CA GLY A 505 27.05 23.39 17.40
C GLY A 505 27.88 24.66 17.66
N GLY A 506 28.35 24.82 18.90
CA GLY A 506 29.20 25.96 19.29
C GLY A 506 28.45 27.26 19.62
N ALA A 507 27.13 27.21 19.76
CA ALA A 507 26.31 28.32 20.25
C ALA A 507 25.05 27.80 20.97
N ASP A 508 24.62 28.52 22.00
CA ASP A 508 23.37 28.24 22.72
C ASP A 508 22.15 28.81 21.98
N TRP A 509 20.94 28.35 22.35
CA TRP A 509 19.71 28.76 21.69
C TRP A 509 19.39 30.25 21.90
N GLY A 510 19.44 31.02 20.82
CA GLY A 510 19.21 32.48 20.81
C GLY A 510 17.77 32.92 20.53
N GLY A 511 16.82 32.00 20.43
CA GLY A 511 15.42 32.31 20.07
C GLY A 511 15.09 32.17 18.58
N SER A 512 16.05 31.75 17.74
CA SER A 512 15.85 31.51 16.31
C SER A 512 16.81 30.45 15.78
N TRP A 513 16.37 29.71 14.77
CA TRP A 513 17.21 28.76 14.05
C TRP A 513 18.42 29.43 13.39
N VAL A 514 19.60 28.88 13.60
CA VAL A 514 20.86 29.32 12.97
C VAL A 514 21.55 28.10 12.39
N HIS A 515 21.76 28.09 11.08
CA HIS A 515 22.49 27.06 10.36
C HIS A 515 23.96 27.01 10.82
N GLY A 516 24.50 25.81 10.99
CA GLY A 516 25.82 25.55 11.56
C GLY A 516 25.88 25.64 13.10
N ALA A 517 24.85 26.15 13.76
CA ALA A 517 24.77 26.19 15.23
C ALA A 517 23.77 25.16 15.77
N HIS A 518 22.57 25.09 15.21
CA HIS A 518 21.49 24.23 15.72
C HIS A 518 21.12 23.12 14.75
N TYR A 519 21.29 23.39 13.46
CA TYR A 519 21.06 22.44 12.38
C TYR A 519 22.06 22.68 11.25
N VAL A 520 22.24 21.69 10.40
CA VAL A 520 22.82 21.85 9.06
C VAL A 520 21.85 21.29 8.03
N SER A 521 22.05 21.64 6.76
CA SER A 521 21.21 21.15 5.66
C SER A 521 22.05 20.77 4.46
N ASP A 522 21.64 19.74 3.72
CA ASP A 522 22.28 19.36 2.45
C ASP A 522 21.23 18.86 1.45
N GLU A 523 21.51 19.03 0.16
CA GLU A 523 20.72 18.41 -0.92
C GLU A 523 21.35 17.11 -1.37
N VAL A 524 20.55 16.05 -1.48
CA VAL A 524 20.97 14.73 -1.95
C VAL A 524 20.01 14.20 -3.00
N SER A 525 20.56 13.59 -4.05
CA SER A 525 19.78 12.86 -5.04
C SER A 525 19.71 11.39 -4.66
N VAL A 526 18.51 10.90 -4.41
CA VAL A 526 18.21 9.51 -4.06
C VAL A 526 17.85 8.75 -5.33
N SER A 527 18.62 7.71 -5.64
CA SER A 527 18.37 6.81 -6.78
C SER A 527 18.27 5.34 -6.38
N ASN A 528 18.60 5.02 -5.14
CA ASN A 528 18.58 3.68 -4.54
C ASN A 528 17.57 3.59 -3.39
N GLY A 529 16.70 4.60 -3.26
CA GLY A 529 15.70 4.71 -2.21
C GLY A 529 16.25 4.87 -0.79
N SER A 530 17.46 5.40 -0.62
CA SER A 530 18.04 5.62 0.70
C SER A 530 18.82 6.93 0.83
N ILE A 531 18.79 7.52 2.03
CA ILE A 531 19.67 8.60 2.48
C ILE A 531 20.50 8.07 3.64
N THR A 532 21.82 8.27 3.57
CA THR A 532 22.75 7.93 4.65
C THR A 532 23.37 9.19 5.22
N ILE A 533 23.30 9.36 6.54
CA ILE A 533 23.82 10.50 7.29
C ILE A 533 24.87 9.97 8.27
N GLN A 534 26.08 10.49 8.18
CA GLN A 534 27.19 10.14 9.06
C GLN A 534 27.42 11.28 10.06
N VAL A 535 27.58 10.91 11.32
CA VAL A 535 27.73 11.84 12.43
C VAL A 535 28.96 11.45 13.24
N ALA A 536 29.80 12.44 13.56
CA ALA A 536 31.03 12.25 14.33
C ALA A 536 31.36 13.50 15.16
N PRO A 537 32.25 13.43 16.16
CA PRO A 537 32.59 14.56 17.01
C PRO A 537 33.46 15.52 16.22
N ASN A 538 33.21 16.82 16.36
CA ASN A 538 34.11 17.85 15.86
C ASN A 538 35.02 18.34 16.99
N GLY A 539 36.13 17.62 17.22
CA GLY A 539 37.08 17.91 18.29
C GLY A 539 36.86 17.01 19.50
N SER A 540 36.08 17.45 20.48
CA SER A 540 35.77 16.71 21.70
C SER A 540 34.48 15.88 21.58
N THR A 541 34.48 14.68 22.17
CA THR A 541 33.30 13.82 22.34
C THR A 541 32.40 14.34 23.47
N PRO A 542 31.07 14.16 23.40
CA PRO A 542 30.34 13.43 22.35
C PRO A 542 29.92 14.30 21.16
N SER A 543 29.38 13.67 20.13
CA SER A 543 28.50 14.28 19.13
C SER A 543 27.03 13.99 19.47
N SER A 544 26.12 14.77 18.91
CA SER A 544 24.70 14.68 19.23
C SER A 544 23.85 14.69 17.97
N VAL A 545 22.72 13.99 18.01
CA VAL A 545 21.67 14.06 16.98
C VAL A 545 20.34 14.22 17.68
N ASN A 546 19.66 15.32 17.45
CA ASN A 546 18.34 15.61 18.02
C ASN A 546 17.20 15.25 17.06
N GLY A 547 17.45 15.27 15.74
CA GLY A 547 16.40 14.98 14.78
C GLY A 547 16.78 15.22 13.33
N PHE A 548 15.81 14.99 12.45
CA PHE A 548 15.94 15.21 11.01
C PHE A 548 14.67 15.81 10.42
N GLN A 549 14.81 16.60 9.37
CA GLN A 549 13.72 16.83 8.42
C GLN A 549 14.19 16.48 7.01
N VAL A 550 13.53 15.49 6.42
CA VAL A 550 13.68 15.14 5.01
C VAL A 550 12.59 15.90 4.28
N VAL A 551 13.00 16.84 3.44
CA VAL A 551 12.11 17.62 2.59
C VAL A 551 12.30 17.12 1.19
N GLU A 552 11.29 16.42 0.70
CA GLU A 552 11.18 16.09 -0.70
C GLU A 552 11.07 17.34 -1.57
N LEU A 553 11.70 17.27 -2.75
CA LEU A 553 11.57 18.29 -3.78
C LEU A 553 10.68 17.84 -4.97
N GLY A 554 10.09 16.62 -4.93
CA GLY A 554 9.06 16.07 -5.83
C GLY A 554 9.57 15.34 -7.08
N GLY A 555 8.91 14.22 -7.45
CA GLY A 555 9.26 13.34 -8.58
C GLY A 555 9.07 13.96 -9.97
N GLY A 556 10.15 14.02 -10.74
CA GLY A 556 10.19 14.52 -12.12
C GLY A 556 10.02 16.04 -12.19
N SER A 557 11.08 16.77 -12.53
CA SER A 557 11.02 18.21 -12.79
C SER A 557 9.79 18.56 -13.64
N VAL A 558 8.84 19.29 -13.08
CA VAL A 558 7.69 19.80 -13.82
C VAL A 558 8.20 20.86 -14.77
N GLY A 559 7.99 20.61 -16.06
CA GLY A 559 8.50 21.44 -17.13
C GLY A 559 9.86 21.01 -17.65
N THR A 560 10.22 21.58 -18.79
CA THR A 560 11.45 21.29 -19.52
C THR A 560 12.44 22.41 -19.28
N ALA A 561 13.56 22.10 -18.61
CA ALA A 561 14.66 23.04 -18.49
C ALA A 561 15.24 23.35 -19.88
N PHE A 562 15.56 24.62 -20.11
CA PHE A 562 16.09 25.12 -21.37
C PHE A 562 17.02 26.30 -21.13
N CYS A 563 17.74 26.74 -22.17
CA CYS A 563 18.59 27.92 -22.10
C CYS A 563 19.72 27.81 -21.06
N PHE A 564 20.44 26.68 -21.08
CA PHE A 564 21.58 26.44 -20.20
C PHE A 564 22.75 27.38 -20.52
N GLY A 565 23.50 27.75 -19.47
CA GLY A 565 24.70 28.56 -19.56
C GLY A 565 25.94 27.83 -20.06
N THR A 566 25.83 26.59 -20.54
CA THR A 566 26.96 25.80 -21.04
C THR A 566 27.47 26.21 -22.42
N ASN A 567 26.73 27.08 -23.12
CA ASN A 567 27.07 27.50 -24.48
C ASN A 567 27.93 28.78 -24.47
N SER A 568 28.52 29.11 -25.63
CA SER A 568 29.33 30.33 -25.81
C SER A 568 28.52 31.63 -25.76
N ALA A 569 27.21 31.59 -25.49
CA ALA A 569 26.35 32.77 -25.41
C ALA A 569 26.37 33.44 -24.03
N CYS A 570 26.89 32.78 -22.99
CA CYS A 570 27.07 33.41 -21.68
C CYS A 570 27.96 34.65 -21.78
N PRO A 571 27.49 35.80 -21.24
CA PRO A 571 28.21 37.06 -21.38
C PRO A 571 29.56 36.99 -20.64
N CYS A 572 30.62 37.62 -21.16
CA CYS A 572 31.93 37.64 -20.50
C CYS A 572 32.62 36.26 -20.35
N GLY A 573 32.12 35.22 -21.01
CA GLY A 573 32.76 33.90 -21.03
C GLY A 573 32.58 33.08 -19.76
N ASN A 574 31.58 33.41 -18.92
CA ASN A 574 31.26 32.72 -17.67
C ASN A 574 30.30 31.54 -17.90
N GLY A 575 30.69 30.62 -18.77
CA GLY A 575 29.88 29.44 -19.07
C GLY A 575 29.71 28.56 -17.83
N GLY A 576 28.46 28.26 -17.48
CA GLY A 576 28.13 27.42 -16.32
C GLY A 576 28.30 25.93 -16.56
N ALA A 577 28.17 25.16 -15.49
CA ALA A 577 28.15 23.70 -15.56
C ALA A 577 26.90 23.17 -16.28
N SER A 578 26.93 21.89 -16.65
CA SER A 578 25.81 21.24 -17.32
C SER A 578 24.53 21.30 -16.50
N GLY A 579 23.48 21.91 -17.06
CA GLY A 579 22.16 22.01 -16.42
C GLY A 579 21.89 23.33 -15.72
N GLU A 580 22.87 24.23 -15.62
CA GLU A 580 22.77 25.48 -14.86
C GLU A 580 22.69 26.72 -15.78
N GLY A 581 22.42 27.89 -15.20
CA GLY A 581 22.62 29.20 -15.83
C GLY A 581 24.10 29.56 -16.00
N CYS A 582 24.41 30.80 -16.40
CA CYS A 582 25.80 31.27 -16.45
C CYS A 582 26.38 31.42 -15.04
N GLU A 583 27.69 31.23 -14.88
CA GLU A 583 28.33 31.28 -13.56
C GLU A 583 28.14 32.65 -12.89
N ASN A 584 27.92 32.64 -11.58
CA ASN A 584 27.88 33.84 -10.76
C ASN A 584 29.21 34.06 -10.02
N SER A 585 29.24 35.01 -9.08
CA SER A 585 30.49 35.36 -8.37
C SER A 585 31.07 34.23 -7.50
N THR A 586 30.31 33.17 -7.22
CA THR A 586 30.79 31.97 -6.53
C THR A 586 31.44 30.94 -7.46
N GLY A 587 31.36 31.14 -8.78
CA GLY A 587 31.81 30.16 -9.78
C GLY A 587 30.79 29.07 -10.12
N SER A 588 29.55 29.17 -9.63
CA SER A 588 28.46 28.25 -9.96
C SER A 588 27.35 28.94 -10.73
N GLY A 589 26.66 28.22 -11.62
CA GLY A 589 25.45 28.70 -12.27
C GLY A 589 24.21 28.42 -11.41
N ALA A 590 23.27 29.36 -11.36
CA ALA A 590 22.01 29.13 -10.66
C ALA A 590 21.16 28.09 -11.38
N THR A 591 20.43 27.29 -10.59
CA THR A 591 19.45 26.31 -11.09
C THR A 591 18.02 26.77 -10.84
N LEU A 592 17.07 26.31 -11.66
CA LEU A 592 15.64 26.41 -11.39
C LEU A 592 14.96 25.11 -11.82
N SER A 593 14.25 24.49 -10.88
CA SER A 593 13.39 23.33 -11.10
C SER A 593 11.95 23.64 -10.70
N GLY A 594 11.02 22.84 -11.20
CA GLY A 594 9.60 22.91 -10.86
C GLY A 594 9.15 21.58 -10.24
N GLY A 595 8.21 21.66 -9.30
CA GLY A 595 7.52 20.54 -8.66
C GLY A 595 6.00 20.74 -8.68
N GLY A 596 5.23 19.75 -8.22
CA GLY A 596 3.75 19.77 -8.28
C GLY A 596 3.21 19.16 -9.58
N SER A 597 2.19 19.76 -10.19
CA SER A 597 1.58 19.25 -11.43
C SER A 597 1.53 20.27 -12.57
N THR A 598 1.14 19.81 -13.76
CA THR A 598 0.82 20.67 -14.92
C THR A 598 -0.66 21.11 -14.94
N SER A 599 -1.43 20.85 -13.89
CA SER A 599 -2.84 21.24 -13.82
C SER A 599 -2.98 22.69 -13.36
N ALA A 600 -3.47 23.58 -14.23
CA ALA A 600 -3.75 24.96 -13.80
C ALA A 600 -4.91 25.02 -12.79
N GLY A 601 -5.80 24.03 -12.80
CA GLY A 601 -6.91 23.92 -11.85
C GLY A 601 -6.48 23.43 -10.45
N ALA A 602 -5.41 22.64 -10.35
CA ALA A 602 -4.87 22.20 -9.07
C ALA A 602 -4.12 23.34 -8.35
N ASP A 603 -3.52 24.26 -9.13
CA ASP A 603 -2.71 25.38 -8.63
C ASP A 603 -1.60 24.96 -7.64
N ASP A 604 -0.99 23.80 -7.90
CA ASP A 604 0.00 23.15 -7.03
C ASP A 604 1.46 23.29 -7.52
N LEU A 605 1.70 24.06 -8.58
CA LEU A 605 3.03 24.26 -9.16
C LEU A 605 3.94 25.04 -8.20
N SER A 606 5.06 24.42 -7.81
CA SER A 606 6.12 25.00 -6.98
C SER A 606 7.44 25.10 -7.74
N PHE A 607 8.34 25.97 -7.27
CA PHE A 607 9.65 26.20 -7.90
C PHE A 607 10.75 26.22 -6.86
N PHE A 608 11.88 25.62 -7.20
CA PHE A 608 13.07 25.58 -6.35
C PHE A 608 14.26 26.07 -7.15
N ALA A 609 15.02 27.01 -6.58
CA ALA A 609 16.25 27.51 -7.18
C ALA A 609 17.41 27.29 -6.24
N GLY A 610 18.50 26.71 -6.77
CA GLY A 610 19.75 26.50 -6.07
C GLY A 610 20.89 27.31 -6.68
N ASN A 611 22.04 27.30 -6.01
CA ASN A 611 23.25 28.02 -6.41
C ASN A 611 23.03 29.54 -6.62
N LEU A 612 22.05 30.12 -5.92
CA LEU A 612 21.89 31.57 -5.83
C LEU A 612 22.92 32.14 -4.84
N LEU A 613 23.02 33.47 -4.76
CA LEU A 613 23.79 34.07 -3.67
C LEU A 613 22.97 34.09 -2.38
N ALA A 614 23.54 33.51 -1.33
CA ALA A 614 22.98 33.55 0.01
C ALA A 614 22.67 34.98 0.46
N SER A 615 21.53 35.17 1.14
CA SER A 615 21.08 36.46 1.67
C SER A 615 20.86 37.57 0.61
N GLN A 616 20.82 37.23 -0.69
CA GLN A 616 20.63 38.19 -1.78
C GLN A 616 19.26 38.04 -2.45
N PRO A 617 18.43 39.10 -2.57
CA PRO A 617 17.09 38.97 -3.12
C PRO A 617 17.03 38.26 -4.49
N ALA A 618 16.15 37.27 -4.58
CA ALA A 618 15.83 36.50 -5.78
C ALA A 618 14.34 36.68 -6.16
N LEU A 619 14.04 36.79 -7.44
CA LEU A 619 12.73 37.02 -8.01
C LEU A 619 12.42 35.91 -9.00
N LEU A 620 11.33 35.18 -8.77
CA LEU A 620 10.75 34.30 -9.78
C LEU A 620 9.83 35.13 -10.70
N PHE A 621 9.96 34.90 -12.01
CA PHE A 621 9.07 35.49 -13.00
C PHE A 621 8.69 34.49 -14.09
N ALA A 622 7.53 34.72 -14.71
CA ALA A 622 7.00 33.94 -15.82
C ALA A 622 6.88 34.81 -17.08
N GLY A 623 7.14 34.23 -18.24
CA GLY A 623 6.96 34.81 -19.57
C GLY A 623 6.00 33.99 -20.43
N THR A 624 5.39 34.63 -21.42
CA THR A 624 4.51 33.97 -22.40
C THR A 624 5.25 33.40 -23.62
N ALA A 625 6.57 33.64 -23.73
CA ALA A 625 7.39 33.14 -24.83
C ALA A 625 8.83 32.85 -24.37
N SER A 626 9.52 31.93 -25.04
CA SER A 626 10.97 31.80 -24.93
C SER A 626 11.67 32.82 -25.84
N LEU A 627 12.83 33.30 -25.41
CA LEU A 627 13.66 34.22 -26.20
C LEU A 627 14.66 33.46 -27.07
N ASN A 628 14.89 33.95 -28.29
CA ASN A 628 15.90 33.43 -29.22
C ASN A 628 15.81 31.90 -29.44
N GLY A 629 14.58 31.38 -29.61
CA GLY A 629 14.33 29.95 -29.79
C GLY A 629 14.71 29.08 -28.59
N GLY A 630 14.78 29.67 -27.38
CA GLY A 630 15.20 28.97 -26.16
C GLY A 630 16.69 29.06 -25.86
N ASN A 631 17.49 29.77 -26.67
CA ASN A 631 18.90 30.02 -26.38
C ASN A 631 19.13 31.27 -25.50
N GLY A 632 18.07 32.06 -25.28
CA GLY A 632 18.14 33.29 -24.49
C GLY A 632 18.93 34.42 -25.16
N VAL A 633 18.99 35.54 -24.44
CA VAL A 633 19.75 36.73 -24.81
C VAL A 633 20.53 37.21 -23.59
N SER A 634 21.74 37.76 -23.80
CA SER A 634 22.57 38.26 -22.70
C SER A 634 21.82 39.31 -21.88
N PHE A 635 21.81 39.13 -20.56
CA PHE A 635 21.13 40.01 -19.62
C PHE A 635 21.80 39.95 -18.25
N GLY A 636 22.53 41.00 -17.90
CA GLY A 636 23.39 41.00 -16.71
C GLY A 636 24.56 40.04 -16.87
N ASP A 637 24.87 39.29 -15.82
CA ASP A 637 25.90 38.25 -15.84
C ASP A 637 25.40 36.95 -16.48
N GLY A 638 24.14 36.88 -16.93
CA GLY A 638 23.51 35.65 -17.42
C GLY A 638 22.77 35.77 -18.74
N LEU A 639 21.94 34.77 -19.00
CA LEU A 639 21.03 34.72 -20.15
C LEU A 639 19.58 34.88 -19.68
N ARG A 640 18.85 35.83 -20.26
CA ARG A 640 17.40 35.90 -20.11
C ARG A 640 16.72 35.00 -21.14
N CYS A 641 15.94 34.06 -20.64
CA CYS A 641 15.37 32.97 -21.42
C CYS A 641 13.85 33.07 -21.53
N ALA A 642 13.19 33.54 -20.46
CA ALA A 642 11.75 33.83 -20.43
C ALA A 642 11.45 35.28 -20.87
N GLY A 643 10.52 35.42 -21.82
CA GLY A 643 10.16 36.68 -22.48
C GLY A 643 8.69 36.77 -22.89
N GLY A 644 8.40 37.61 -23.87
CA GLY A 644 7.01 38.02 -24.18
C GLY A 644 6.46 38.95 -23.10
N THR A 645 5.17 38.79 -22.76
CA THR A 645 4.61 39.44 -21.58
C THR A 645 5.17 38.76 -20.34
N VAL A 646 5.76 39.54 -19.43
CA VAL A 646 6.38 39.01 -18.21
C VAL A 646 5.61 39.41 -16.96
N THR A 647 5.35 38.42 -16.12
CA THR A 647 4.68 38.55 -14.83
C THR A 647 5.64 38.15 -13.72
N ARG A 648 5.70 38.95 -12.65
CA ARG A 648 6.51 38.66 -11.46
C ARG A 648 5.69 37.84 -10.48
N LEU A 649 6.24 36.72 -10.00
CA LEU A 649 5.50 35.77 -9.17
C LEU A 649 5.80 35.91 -7.67
N GLY A 650 7.02 36.35 -7.32
CA GLY A 650 7.37 36.62 -5.93
C GLY A 650 8.85 36.82 -5.71
N VAL A 651 9.21 37.52 -4.64
CA VAL A 651 10.60 37.70 -4.20
C VAL A 651 10.86 36.83 -2.99
N GLN A 652 12.00 36.15 -2.99
CA GLN A 652 12.52 35.38 -1.87
C GLN A 652 13.95 35.82 -1.56
N VAL A 653 14.41 35.53 -0.34
CA VAL A 653 15.80 35.70 0.05
C VAL A 653 16.40 34.31 0.20
N PRO A 654 17.39 33.93 -0.65
CA PRO A 654 18.03 32.64 -0.56
C PRO A 654 18.71 32.45 0.79
N ASP A 655 18.66 31.22 1.28
CA ASP A 655 19.25 30.84 2.57
C ASP A 655 20.79 30.81 2.54
N GLY A 656 21.41 30.30 3.61
CA GLY A 656 22.87 30.20 3.72
C GLY A 656 23.53 29.34 2.62
N GLY A 657 22.79 28.39 2.04
CA GLY A 657 23.23 27.56 0.92
C GLY A 657 22.92 28.16 -0.46
N GLY A 658 22.25 29.31 -0.52
CA GLY A 658 21.86 29.92 -1.78
C GLY A 658 20.61 29.27 -2.39
N GLN A 659 19.72 28.73 -1.57
CA GLN A 659 18.47 28.09 -2.01
C GLN A 659 17.26 29.00 -1.77
N ALA A 660 16.31 29.02 -2.73
CA ALA A 660 15.04 29.73 -2.58
C ALA A 660 13.88 28.95 -3.23
N SER A 661 12.68 29.06 -2.65
CA SER A 661 11.48 28.36 -3.13
C SER A 661 10.26 29.28 -3.29
N TRP A 662 9.41 28.97 -4.27
CA TRP A 662 8.15 29.67 -4.54
C TRP A 662 7.00 28.68 -4.77
N GLY A 663 5.77 29.12 -4.46
CA GLY A 663 4.57 28.30 -4.61
C GLY A 663 4.36 27.32 -3.44
N PRO A 664 3.33 26.45 -3.51
CA PRO A 664 2.26 26.40 -4.52
C PRO A 664 1.32 27.62 -4.49
N GLY A 665 0.30 27.67 -5.35
CA GLY A 665 -0.71 28.75 -5.37
C GLY A 665 -0.34 29.97 -6.21
N LEU A 666 0.43 29.78 -7.29
CA LEU A 666 0.92 30.87 -8.14
C LEU A 666 0.02 31.15 -9.36
N GLY A 667 -1.00 30.33 -9.61
CA GLY A 667 -1.87 30.36 -10.78
C GLY A 667 -2.60 31.68 -10.94
N ASN A 668 -3.16 32.21 -9.85
CA ASN A 668 -3.79 33.53 -9.84
C ASN A 668 -2.79 34.66 -10.11
N ALA A 669 -1.61 34.60 -9.52
CA ALA A 669 -0.57 35.63 -9.68
C ALA A 669 0.03 35.62 -11.09
N GLY A 670 0.18 34.43 -11.68
CA GLY A 670 0.80 34.24 -12.98
C GLY A 670 -0.16 34.23 -14.17
N GLY A 671 -1.46 34.08 -13.94
CA GLY A 671 -2.52 34.21 -14.94
C GLY A 671 -2.40 33.19 -16.07
N TRP A 672 -2.11 31.93 -15.76
CA TRP A 672 -2.14 30.82 -16.71
C TRP A 672 -3.43 30.02 -16.58
N SER A 673 -3.84 29.40 -17.68
CA SER A 673 -5.01 28.54 -17.77
C SER A 673 -4.67 27.24 -18.47
N ASN A 674 -5.54 26.26 -18.33
CA ASN A 674 -5.46 24.98 -19.05
C ASN A 674 -5.21 25.20 -20.55
N GLY A 675 -4.15 24.60 -21.09
CA GLY A 675 -3.69 24.76 -22.47
C GLY A 675 -2.63 25.84 -22.71
N ASP A 676 -2.29 26.66 -21.71
CA ASP A 676 -1.19 27.61 -21.81
C ASP A 676 0.19 26.94 -21.74
N THR A 677 1.18 27.52 -22.41
CA THR A 677 2.60 27.30 -22.09
C THR A 677 3.18 28.56 -21.46
N ARG A 678 3.94 28.41 -20.37
CA ARG A 678 4.64 29.50 -19.67
C ARG A 678 6.11 29.15 -19.47
N TYR A 679 6.93 30.18 -19.43
CA TYR A 679 8.39 30.08 -19.30
C TYR A 679 8.84 30.78 -18.03
N PHE A 680 9.48 30.07 -17.11
CA PHE A 680 9.87 30.54 -15.79
C PHE A 680 11.39 30.72 -15.71
N GLN A 681 11.82 31.68 -14.90
CA GLN A 681 13.24 31.92 -14.63
C GLN A 681 13.40 32.66 -13.31
N ALA A 682 14.48 32.35 -12.57
CA ALA A 682 14.85 33.09 -11.37
C ALA A 682 15.89 34.16 -11.73
N TRP A 683 15.60 35.40 -11.36
CA TRP A 683 16.55 36.51 -11.36
C TRP A 683 17.07 36.70 -9.93
N TYR A 684 18.35 36.96 -9.73
CA TYR A 684 18.87 37.19 -8.38
C TYR A 684 20.01 38.20 -8.37
N ARG A 685 20.15 38.85 -7.21
CA ARG A 685 21.23 39.80 -6.93
C ARG A 685 22.59 39.07 -6.89
N ASN A 686 23.55 39.62 -7.62
CA ASN A 686 24.95 39.18 -7.64
C ASN A 686 25.87 40.41 -7.41
N PRO A 687 25.81 41.04 -6.22
CA PRO A 687 26.55 42.27 -5.93
C PRO A 687 28.07 42.08 -6.09
N GLN A 688 28.78 43.19 -6.33
CA GLN A 688 30.20 43.33 -6.74
C GLN A 688 31.09 42.07 -6.69
N GLY A 689 31.69 41.73 -7.84
CA GLY A 689 32.58 40.58 -8.03
C GLY A 689 32.08 39.55 -9.05
N GLY A 690 30.86 39.73 -9.56
CA GLY A 690 30.29 38.87 -10.61
C GLY A 690 31.06 38.94 -11.94
N PRO A 691 30.99 37.89 -12.79
CA PRO A 691 31.86 37.77 -13.96
C PRO A 691 31.76 38.90 -14.99
N CYS A 692 30.58 39.54 -15.11
CA CYS A 692 30.38 40.74 -15.93
C CYS A 692 30.29 42.05 -15.13
N GLY A 693 30.34 41.98 -13.80
CA GLY A 693 30.25 43.14 -12.91
C GLY A 693 28.88 43.87 -12.96
N THR A 694 27.82 43.22 -13.45
CA THR A 694 26.52 43.89 -13.67
C THR A 694 25.61 43.90 -12.44
N GLY A 695 25.94 43.12 -11.41
CA GLY A 695 25.25 43.15 -10.12
C GLY A 695 24.08 42.17 -9.98
N PHE A 696 23.80 41.36 -11.02
CA PHE A 696 22.75 40.33 -11.01
C PHE A 696 23.02 39.22 -12.03
N ASN A 697 22.39 38.07 -11.81
CA ASN A 697 22.47 36.92 -12.71
C ASN A 697 21.10 36.21 -12.77
N LEU A 698 20.99 35.14 -13.57
CA LEU A 698 19.78 34.36 -13.79
C LEU A 698 20.08 32.85 -13.78
N SER A 699 19.09 32.06 -13.35
CA SER A 699 19.08 30.62 -13.57
C SER A 699 18.91 30.27 -15.06
N GLN A 700 19.02 29.00 -15.42
CA GLN A 700 18.41 28.49 -16.66
C GLN A 700 16.89 28.73 -16.68
N GLY A 701 16.29 28.59 -17.86
CA GLY A 701 14.84 28.70 -18.02
C GLY A 701 14.12 27.36 -17.78
N LEU A 702 12.85 27.42 -17.39
CA LEU A 702 11.98 26.26 -17.23
C LEU A 702 10.66 26.47 -18.01
N SER A 703 10.30 25.56 -18.91
CA SER A 703 9.09 25.66 -19.73
C SER A 703 8.02 24.69 -19.22
N VAL A 704 6.83 25.18 -18.85
CA VAL A 704 5.70 24.34 -18.39
C VAL A 704 4.52 24.52 -19.34
N SER A 705 3.92 23.42 -19.78
CA SER A 705 2.66 23.43 -20.54
C SER A 705 1.55 22.87 -19.65
N PHE A 706 0.50 23.65 -19.44
CA PHE A 706 -0.61 23.31 -18.56
C PHE A 706 -1.61 22.41 -19.26
N THR A 707 -1.91 21.25 -18.67
CA THR A 707 -2.82 20.26 -19.26
C THR A 707 -4.29 20.66 -19.09
N PRO A 708 -5.17 20.35 -20.06
CA PRO A 708 -6.60 20.58 -19.97
C PRO A 708 -7.35 19.84 -18.87
#